data_AF-B4NIH2-F1
#
_entry.id   AF-B4NIH2-F1
#
_cell.length_a   1.000
_cell.length_b   1.000
_cell.length_c   1.000
_cell.angle_alpha   90.00
_cell.angle_beta   90.00
_cell.angle_gamma   90.00
#
_symmetry.space_group_name_H-M   'P 1'
#
loop_
_entity.id
_entity.type
_entity.pdbx_description
1 polymer ?
#
loop_
_entity_poly.entity_id
_entity_poly.type
_entity_poly.pdbx_seq_one_letter_code
_entity_poly.pdbx_strand_id
1 'polypeptide(L)'
;MEKRQRELEALVSSQKEQLNRYEKRLKDVVTAYKGLLKEKEALETSLVAHAEATAGVGDTESSTKSTKANDISGDSTTNDNEEEDTATRQTAARASSSSESQLQTQIITLMNSLATLSAEKSRMEASFQADKKQLRSQIVQKEQDIREMQLQAKDLVSRAKGDVDEVKAKWIIERQEREKETSNQMLMIRELQKLYADERHLKESIEMQLNNFKTQFASNEAENKRLTELQFQLKEAKDQLKVSQAKVQEANTSSTTASDHALVLQQVSQEMQQLKDQHAEAIKQEQRRVLKAEEQSRRQAALHEQRVANLEARLAELSSTVGSYDRLRQQDQDNIYALKKQLMDINPTQTTTQTTKKEDDLDMPTLVDELVRLKKLLVTANSRSANPLDLSQVLTLSASASENHVQCEQQLQSVQQLLDTSIKQRQLLEQKCELQQSHIQTLQEKVQVLNRNIDEAEQELKHQGEKLRMSLKQERSKWQEAKAELENETRCKLNELEQLLQKQRQRSLQLLDEKEQEIKTLKTSFEVFHHQGVGVGAGDPTTPSVSLEPGVETVFNYSSDADSVEGERKVKSKKLSLSDNCHMLHYANELARKDIEISSLRKAKYSIESTLRKAIQDKVTSQQEMHEKIECLEEQVDRLERCQTREGANLEYLKNVIISYIVTKDLDGKRHMLNAISAVLQFTPSEMQAIQATFQKK
;
A
#
# COMPACT_ATOMS: atom_id res chain seq x y z
N MET A 1 -28.13 23.45 -5.22
CA MET A 1 -28.44 24.65 -6.04
C MET A 1 -27.27 25.08 -6.91
N GLU A 2 -26.06 25.28 -6.35
CA GLU A 2 -24.90 25.73 -7.14
C GLU A 2 -24.48 24.80 -8.29
N LYS A 3 -24.56 23.47 -8.12
CA LYS A 3 -24.23 22.53 -9.21
C LYS A 3 -25.19 22.64 -10.40
N ARG A 4 -26.51 22.75 -10.13
CA ARG A 4 -27.54 22.91 -11.15
C ARG A 4 -27.44 24.27 -11.85
N GLN A 5 -27.06 25.31 -11.11
CA GLN A 5 -26.78 26.63 -11.67
C GLN A 5 -25.54 26.62 -12.57
N ARG A 6 -24.45 25.97 -12.15
CA ARG A 6 -23.25 25.77 -13.00
C ARG A 6 -23.55 24.93 -14.24
N GLU A 7 -24.39 23.89 -14.12
CA GLU A 7 -24.83 23.07 -15.26
C GLU A 7 -25.67 23.89 -16.24
N LEU A 8 -26.60 24.72 -15.76
CA LEU A 8 -27.39 25.63 -16.60
C LEU A 8 -26.52 26.72 -17.24
N GLU A 9 -25.57 27.29 -16.51
CA GLU A 9 -24.60 28.25 -17.04
C GLU A 9 -23.71 27.62 -18.12
N ALA A 10 -23.28 26.37 -17.92
CA ALA A 10 -22.54 25.59 -18.91
C ALA A 10 -23.40 25.23 -20.14
N LEU A 11 -24.70 24.99 -19.94
CA LEU A 11 -25.63 24.71 -21.04
C LEU A 11 -25.90 25.98 -21.85
N VAL A 12 -26.08 27.12 -21.18
CA VAL A 12 -26.22 28.44 -21.82
C VAL A 12 -24.94 28.85 -22.54
N SER A 13 -23.76 28.59 -21.98
CA SER A 13 -22.49 28.88 -22.66
C SER A 13 -22.30 27.98 -23.89
N SER A 14 -22.62 26.69 -23.78
CA SER A 14 -22.62 25.75 -24.93
C SER A 14 -23.61 26.17 -26.01
N GLN A 15 -24.83 26.59 -25.65
CA GLN A 15 -25.82 27.11 -26.60
C GLN A 15 -25.35 28.41 -27.27
N LYS A 16 -24.72 29.33 -26.52
CA LYS A 16 -24.12 30.54 -27.10
C LYS A 16 -22.99 30.21 -28.06
N GLU A 17 -22.13 29.24 -27.75
CA GLU A 17 -21.10 28.78 -28.69
C GLU A 17 -21.70 28.17 -29.96
N GLN A 18 -22.75 27.36 -29.83
CA GLN A 18 -23.44 26.78 -30.97
C GLN A 18 -24.07 27.87 -31.85
N LEU A 19 -24.78 28.83 -31.25
CA LEU A 19 -25.35 29.98 -31.98
C LEU A 19 -24.26 30.78 -32.71
N ASN A 20 -23.12 31.03 -32.06
CA ASN A 20 -22.02 31.77 -32.66
C ASN A 20 -21.38 30.99 -33.83
N ARG A 21 -21.31 29.66 -33.74
CA ARG A 21 -20.88 28.79 -34.87
C ARG A 21 -21.88 28.86 -36.02
N TYR A 22 -23.18 28.83 -35.75
CA TYR A 22 -24.21 28.95 -36.78
C TYR A 22 -24.21 30.35 -37.42
N GLU A 23 -24.01 31.40 -36.63
CA GLU A 23 -23.91 32.78 -37.13
C GLU A 23 -22.70 32.94 -38.06
N LYS A 24 -21.54 32.38 -37.70
CA LYS A 24 -20.35 32.37 -38.58
C LYS A 24 -20.62 31.62 -39.88
N ARG A 25 -21.15 30.40 -39.81
CA ARG A 25 -21.51 29.62 -41.00
C ARG A 25 -22.51 30.37 -41.89
N LEU A 26 -23.50 31.03 -41.30
CA LEU A 26 -24.48 31.81 -42.05
C LEU A 26 -23.83 33.02 -42.72
N LYS A 27 -22.92 33.74 -42.04
CA LYS A 27 -22.14 34.83 -42.64
C LYS A 27 -21.29 34.32 -43.80
N ASP A 28 -20.64 33.16 -43.66
CA ASP A 28 -19.84 32.55 -44.72
C ASP A 28 -20.71 32.17 -45.92
N VAL A 29 -21.87 31.55 -45.69
CA VAL A 29 -22.85 31.21 -46.75
C VAL A 29 -23.39 32.46 -47.45
N VAL A 30 -23.73 33.51 -46.70
CA VAL A 30 -24.18 34.80 -47.28
C VAL A 30 -23.08 35.45 -48.10
N THR A 31 -21.82 35.35 -47.65
CA THR A 31 -20.67 35.92 -48.38
C THR A 31 -20.40 35.14 -49.67
N ALA A 32 -20.46 33.80 -49.61
CA ALA A 32 -20.37 32.93 -50.77
C ALA A 32 -21.53 33.18 -51.75
N TYR A 33 -22.76 33.33 -51.26
CA TYR A 33 -23.93 33.65 -52.08
C TYR A 33 -23.78 35.02 -52.76
N LYS A 34 -23.29 36.04 -52.05
CA LYS A 34 -22.99 37.36 -52.64
C LYS A 34 -21.88 37.30 -53.69
N GLY A 35 -20.86 36.45 -53.50
CA GLY A 35 -19.82 36.20 -54.49
C GLY A 35 -20.39 35.56 -55.75
N LEU A 36 -21.14 34.47 -55.58
CA LEU A 36 -21.80 33.74 -56.66
C LEU A 36 -22.80 34.63 -57.42
N LEU A 37 -23.50 35.53 -56.73
CA LEU A 37 -24.43 36.46 -57.35
C LEU A 37 -23.70 37.48 -58.22
N LYS A 38 -22.54 37.98 -57.79
CA LYS A 38 -21.68 38.84 -58.63
C LYS A 38 -21.09 38.10 -59.83
N GLU A 39 -20.71 36.84 -59.66
CA GLU A 39 -20.27 35.98 -60.77
C GLU A 39 -21.41 35.74 -61.77
N LYS A 40 -22.61 35.46 -61.26
CA LYS A 40 -23.82 35.32 -62.08
C LYS A 40 -24.15 36.60 -62.83
N GLU A 41 -24.12 37.77 -62.18
CA GLU A 41 -24.35 39.07 -62.82
C GLU A 41 -23.28 39.37 -63.89
N ALA A 42 -22.01 39.05 -63.61
CA ALA A 42 -20.92 39.18 -64.59
C ALA A 42 -21.08 38.23 -65.79
N LEU A 43 -21.60 37.02 -65.57
CA LEU A 43 -21.88 36.05 -66.62
C LEU A 43 -23.14 36.41 -67.42
N GLU A 44 -24.21 36.87 -66.77
CA GLU A 44 -25.43 37.32 -67.45
C GLU A 44 -25.18 38.56 -68.31
N THR A 45 -24.41 39.52 -67.81
CA THR A 45 -23.97 40.68 -68.62
C THR A 45 -23.10 40.25 -69.80
N SER A 46 -22.23 39.25 -69.62
CA SER A 46 -21.45 38.68 -70.73
C SER A 46 -22.34 37.91 -71.74
N LEU A 47 -23.38 37.22 -71.27
CA LEU A 47 -24.29 36.43 -72.09
C LEU A 47 -25.25 37.31 -72.88
N VAL A 48 -25.73 38.41 -72.30
CA VAL A 48 -26.54 39.42 -73.00
C VAL A 48 -25.72 40.09 -74.10
N ALA A 49 -24.47 40.48 -73.81
CA ALA A 49 -23.56 41.00 -74.83
C ALA A 49 -23.28 39.99 -75.96
N HIS A 50 -23.28 38.69 -75.67
CA HIS A 50 -23.12 37.62 -76.66
C HIS A 50 -24.40 37.33 -77.45
N ALA A 51 -25.58 37.42 -76.81
CA ALA A 51 -26.88 37.20 -77.44
C ALA A 51 -27.23 38.30 -78.45
N GLU A 52 -26.87 39.55 -78.13
CA GLU A 52 -26.97 40.70 -79.06
C GLU A 52 -26.11 40.50 -80.31
N ALA A 53 -24.99 39.77 -80.22
CA ALA A 53 -24.15 39.42 -81.38
C ALA A 53 -24.77 38.32 -82.26
N THR A 54 -25.47 37.35 -81.67
CA THR A 54 -26.10 36.24 -82.42
C THR A 54 -27.43 36.61 -83.09
N ALA A 55 -28.11 37.66 -82.63
CA ALA A 55 -29.34 38.16 -83.26
C ALA A 55 -29.08 38.99 -84.54
N GLY A 56 -27.82 39.28 -84.88
CA GLY A 56 -27.42 40.10 -86.03
C GLY A 56 -26.83 39.37 -87.23
N VAL A 57 -26.70 38.03 -87.21
CA VAL A 57 -26.08 37.28 -88.31
C VAL A 57 -26.87 35.99 -88.59
N GLY A 58 -27.87 36.10 -89.46
CA GLY A 58 -28.49 34.99 -90.17
C GLY A 58 -28.11 35.05 -91.65
N ASP A 59 -27.85 33.89 -92.23
CA ASP A 59 -27.52 33.57 -93.64
C ASP A 59 -26.10 33.88 -94.12
N THR A 60 -25.25 32.83 -94.24
CA THR A 60 -25.09 32.08 -95.51
C THR A 60 -24.14 30.90 -95.28
N GLU A 61 -24.59 29.70 -95.62
CA GLU A 61 -23.80 28.47 -95.64
C GLU A 61 -22.67 28.49 -96.69
N SER A 62 -21.55 27.84 -96.37
CA SER A 62 -21.08 26.61 -97.05
C SER A 62 -19.56 26.52 -97.28
N SER A 63 -19.08 25.31 -97.01
CA SER A 63 -18.11 24.56 -97.81
C SER A 63 -16.64 24.45 -97.36
N THR A 64 -16.41 23.35 -96.62
CA THR A 64 -15.47 22.24 -96.93
C THR A 64 -13.94 22.41 -96.89
N LYS A 65 -13.37 21.55 -96.03
CA LYS A 65 -12.29 20.55 -96.25
C LYS A 65 -10.81 20.98 -96.25
N SER A 66 -10.10 20.28 -95.35
CA SER A 66 -8.89 19.45 -95.54
C SER A 66 -7.66 19.92 -94.74
N THR A 67 -7.34 19.22 -93.64
CA THR A 67 -6.33 18.15 -93.49
C THR A 67 -4.88 18.64 -93.43
N LYS A 68 -4.22 18.59 -92.26
CA LYS A 68 -3.16 17.60 -91.90
C LYS A 68 -2.43 17.97 -90.61
N ALA A 69 -1.99 16.90 -89.94
CA ALA A 69 -1.24 16.85 -88.70
C ALA A 69 0.27 17.10 -88.85
N ASN A 70 0.89 17.64 -87.81
CA ASN A 70 2.09 17.15 -87.09
C ASN A 70 2.53 18.25 -86.11
N ASP A 71 2.57 18.04 -84.79
CA ASP A 71 3.49 17.25 -83.96
C ASP A 71 4.72 18.06 -83.49
N ILE A 72 5.13 17.81 -82.23
CA ILE A 72 6.37 18.22 -81.51
C ILE A 72 6.34 19.53 -80.67
N SER A 73 6.06 19.33 -79.38
CA SER A 73 6.93 19.51 -78.19
C SER A 73 7.97 20.64 -78.07
N GLY A 74 8.05 21.20 -76.85
CA GLY A 74 9.26 21.75 -76.21
C GLY A 74 9.52 23.24 -76.48
N ASP A 75 9.18 24.13 -75.56
CA ASP A 75 10.00 24.57 -74.41
C ASP A 75 11.04 25.66 -74.73
N SER A 76 11.09 26.63 -73.81
CA SER A 76 12.16 27.59 -73.53
C SER A 76 12.33 28.86 -74.38
N THR A 77 11.96 29.96 -73.70
CA THR A 77 12.78 31.14 -73.36
C THR A 77 13.01 32.28 -74.36
N THR A 78 12.49 33.46 -73.96
CA THR A 78 13.14 34.78 -73.87
C THR A 78 13.77 35.40 -75.13
N ASN A 79 13.23 36.51 -75.61
CA ASN A 79 13.72 37.87 -75.27
C ASN A 79 13.02 38.96 -76.10
N ASP A 80 12.70 40.03 -75.38
CA ASP A 80 12.65 41.45 -75.74
C ASP A 80 13.43 41.87 -77.01
N ASN A 81 12.82 42.69 -77.89
CA ASN A 81 12.96 44.16 -77.93
C ASN A 81 12.53 44.77 -79.28
N GLU A 82 11.93 45.98 -79.19
CA GLU A 82 12.02 47.13 -80.11
C GLU A 82 11.47 47.00 -81.55
N GLU A 83 10.99 48.02 -82.26
CA GLU A 83 10.36 49.33 -82.04
C GLU A 83 10.04 49.82 -83.48
N GLU A 84 8.98 50.65 -83.64
CA GLU A 84 8.71 51.59 -84.76
C GLU A 84 8.54 51.04 -86.21
N ASP A 85 7.75 51.58 -87.15
CA ASP A 85 7.12 52.89 -87.28
C ASP A 85 6.01 52.91 -88.36
N THR A 86 5.20 53.97 -88.33
CA THR A 86 4.47 54.65 -89.42
C THR A 86 3.16 54.12 -90.03
N ALA A 87 2.07 54.81 -89.65
CA ALA A 87 1.06 55.51 -90.47
C ALA A 87 0.79 54.98 -91.90
N THR A 88 -0.44 54.77 -92.36
CA THR A 88 -1.52 55.76 -92.54
C THR A 88 -2.72 55.02 -93.17
N ARG A 89 -3.98 55.37 -92.84
CA ARG A 89 -5.10 55.69 -93.78
C ARG A 89 -6.47 55.51 -93.10
N GLN A 90 -6.91 56.56 -92.39
CA GLN A 90 -8.32 56.79 -92.10
C GLN A 90 -9.01 57.30 -93.38
N THR A 91 -10.04 56.60 -93.87
CA THR A 91 -11.23 57.17 -94.54
C THR A 91 -12.22 56.05 -94.87
N ALA A 92 -13.08 55.65 -93.92
CA ALA A 92 -14.36 54.97 -94.15
C ALA A 92 -15.23 54.98 -92.88
N ALA A 93 -15.23 56.09 -92.13
CA ALA A 93 -16.03 56.24 -90.92
C ALA A 93 -17.37 56.92 -91.25
N ARG A 94 -18.45 56.12 -91.39
CA ARG A 94 -19.83 56.57 -91.08
C ARG A 94 -20.93 55.51 -91.18
N ALA A 95 -20.62 54.27 -91.58
CA ALA A 95 -21.55 53.13 -91.45
C ALA A 95 -20.96 51.94 -90.66
N SER A 96 -19.65 51.91 -90.42
CA SER A 96 -18.92 50.97 -89.55
C SER A 96 -18.78 51.44 -88.10
N SER A 97 -19.07 52.71 -87.81
CA SER A 97 -18.87 53.30 -86.48
C SER A 97 -19.85 52.78 -85.43
N SER A 98 -21.03 52.28 -85.81
CA SER A 98 -21.95 51.65 -84.85
C SER A 98 -21.50 50.23 -84.48
N SER A 99 -21.02 49.44 -85.46
CA SER A 99 -20.49 48.10 -85.20
C SER A 99 -19.17 48.14 -84.44
N GLU A 100 -18.31 49.11 -84.73
CA GLU A 100 -17.01 49.27 -84.05
C GLU A 100 -17.18 49.81 -82.62
N SER A 101 -18.13 50.72 -82.38
CA SER A 101 -18.49 51.14 -81.01
C SER A 101 -19.22 50.06 -80.22
N GLN A 102 -20.06 49.23 -80.87
CA GLN A 102 -20.67 48.04 -80.26
C GLN A 102 -19.61 47.00 -79.86
N LEU A 103 -18.65 46.69 -80.74
CA LEU A 103 -17.52 45.80 -80.44
C LEU A 103 -16.64 46.36 -79.31
N GLN A 104 -16.36 47.66 -79.30
CA GLN A 104 -15.64 48.30 -78.18
C GLN A 104 -16.39 48.16 -76.86
N THR A 105 -17.71 48.35 -76.86
CA THR A 105 -18.55 48.20 -75.65
C THR A 105 -18.58 46.74 -75.17
N GLN A 106 -18.57 45.78 -76.09
CA GLN A 106 -18.47 44.34 -75.79
C GLN A 106 -17.11 43.95 -75.20
N ILE A 107 -16.01 44.45 -75.78
CA ILE A 107 -14.66 44.22 -75.27
C ILE A 107 -14.51 44.80 -73.85
N ILE A 108 -15.03 46.00 -73.60
CA ILE A 108 -15.00 46.62 -72.27
C ILE A 108 -15.81 45.78 -71.27
N THR A 109 -16.98 45.26 -71.67
CA THR A 109 -17.82 44.43 -70.80
C THR A 109 -17.15 43.09 -70.47
N LEU A 110 -16.55 42.41 -71.46
CA LEU A 110 -15.80 41.16 -71.25
C LEU A 110 -14.51 41.37 -70.44
N MET A 111 -13.83 42.50 -70.65
CA MET A 111 -12.66 42.87 -69.87
C MET A 111 -13.04 43.11 -68.41
N ASN A 112 -14.18 43.76 -68.16
CA ASN A 112 -14.70 43.98 -66.81
C ASN A 112 -15.15 42.68 -66.14
N SER A 113 -15.78 41.75 -66.86
CA SER A 113 -16.17 40.44 -66.31
C SER A 113 -14.97 39.52 -66.05
N LEU A 114 -13.94 39.58 -66.90
CA LEU A 114 -12.67 38.88 -66.67
C LEU A 114 -11.89 39.49 -65.50
N ALA A 115 -11.91 40.82 -65.34
CA ALA A 115 -11.29 41.50 -64.21
C ALA A 115 -11.99 41.14 -62.89
N THR A 116 -13.31 41.04 -62.85
CA THR A 116 -14.04 40.60 -61.64
C THR A 116 -13.81 39.13 -61.32
N LEU A 117 -13.81 38.24 -62.33
CA LEU A 117 -13.44 36.82 -62.14
C LEU A 117 -11.98 36.66 -61.67
N SER A 118 -11.06 37.45 -62.21
CA SER A 118 -9.66 37.45 -61.77
C SER A 118 -9.49 37.97 -60.34
N ALA A 119 -10.25 39.02 -59.97
CA ALA A 119 -10.23 39.57 -58.62
C ALA A 119 -10.82 38.57 -57.61
N GLU A 120 -11.93 37.90 -57.93
CA GLU A 120 -12.53 36.90 -57.03
C GLU A 120 -11.68 35.63 -56.96
N LYS A 121 -11.06 35.18 -58.07
CA LYS A 121 -10.09 34.08 -58.06
C LYS A 121 -8.88 34.40 -57.18
N SER A 122 -8.30 35.60 -57.32
CA SER A 122 -7.18 36.07 -56.48
C SER A 122 -7.59 36.13 -55.01
N ARG A 123 -8.81 36.59 -54.71
CA ARG A 123 -9.35 36.63 -53.36
C ARG A 123 -9.52 35.23 -52.76
N MET A 124 -10.07 34.28 -53.52
CA MET A 124 -10.22 32.89 -53.10
C MET A 124 -8.86 32.21 -52.89
N GLU A 125 -7.90 32.45 -53.78
CA GLU A 125 -6.54 31.94 -53.65
C GLU A 125 -5.83 32.52 -52.43
N ALA A 126 -5.98 33.82 -52.17
CA ALA A 126 -5.45 34.47 -50.97
C ALA A 126 -6.06 33.90 -49.68
N SER A 127 -7.38 33.64 -49.64
CA SER A 127 -8.01 32.97 -48.49
C SER A 127 -7.51 31.54 -48.32
N PHE A 128 -7.33 30.78 -49.40
CA PHE A 128 -6.80 29.42 -49.32
C PHE A 128 -5.35 29.39 -48.81
N GLN A 129 -4.50 30.33 -49.25
CA GLN A 129 -3.13 30.44 -48.75
C GLN A 129 -3.09 30.85 -47.27
N ALA A 130 -3.99 31.75 -46.85
CA ALA A 130 -4.14 32.13 -45.44
C ALA A 130 -4.59 30.93 -44.58
N ASP A 131 -5.59 30.17 -45.03
CA ASP A 131 -6.07 28.97 -44.34
C ASP A 131 -5.00 27.89 -44.27
N LYS A 132 -4.25 27.66 -45.36
CA LYS A 132 -3.11 26.73 -45.37
C LYS A 132 -2.04 27.14 -44.35
N LYS A 133 -1.72 28.44 -44.25
CA LYS A 133 -0.77 28.95 -43.25
C LYS A 133 -1.31 28.80 -41.84
N GLN A 134 -2.60 29.08 -41.63
CA GLN A 134 -3.27 28.94 -40.35
C GLN A 134 -3.27 27.47 -39.90
N LEU A 135 -3.65 26.53 -40.77
CA LEU A 135 -3.63 25.09 -40.47
C LEU A 135 -2.21 24.61 -40.15
N ARG A 136 -1.19 25.05 -40.89
CA ARG A 136 0.21 24.75 -40.56
C ARG A 136 0.61 25.28 -39.18
N SER A 137 0.22 26.52 -38.84
CA SER A 137 0.49 27.08 -37.51
C SER A 137 -0.23 26.32 -36.40
N GLN A 138 -1.47 25.86 -36.63
CA GLN A 138 -2.22 25.05 -35.68
C GLN A 138 -1.59 23.68 -35.48
N ILE A 139 -1.12 23.03 -36.55
CA ILE A 139 -0.41 21.75 -36.47
C ILE A 139 0.85 21.91 -35.62
N VAL A 140 1.68 22.93 -35.91
CA VAL A 140 2.91 23.19 -35.14
C VAL A 140 2.60 23.47 -33.67
N GLN A 141 1.55 24.25 -33.38
CA GLN A 141 1.13 24.51 -32.00
C GLN A 141 0.68 23.22 -31.31
N LYS A 142 -0.13 22.39 -31.98
CA LYS A 142 -0.59 21.11 -31.42
C LYS A 142 0.55 20.13 -31.21
N GLU A 143 1.52 20.07 -32.11
CA GLU A 143 2.75 19.28 -31.94
C GLU A 143 3.61 19.80 -30.78
N GLN A 144 3.62 21.11 -30.52
CA GLN A 144 4.26 21.67 -29.34
C GLN A 144 3.51 21.30 -28.06
N ASP A 145 2.19 21.48 -28.02
CA ASP A 145 1.33 21.09 -26.89
C ASP A 145 1.52 19.58 -26.57
N ILE A 146 1.55 18.72 -27.60
CA ILE A 146 1.78 17.28 -27.43
C ILE A 146 3.17 17.01 -26.84
N ARG A 147 4.21 17.69 -27.31
CA ARG A 147 5.57 17.53 -26.77
C ARG A 147 5.67 18.00 -25.32
N GLU A 148 5.04 19.12 -24.97
CA GLU A 148 4.98 19.63 -23.60
C GLU A 148 4.24 18.66 -22.69
N MET A 149 3.08 18.13 -23.12
CA MET A 149 2.34 17.12 -22.36
C MET A 149 3.13 15.80 -22.20
N GLN A 150 3.88 15.38 -23.22
CA GLN A 150 4.77 14.23 -23.13
C GLN A 150 5.93 14.46 -22.15
N LEU A 151 6.50 15.67 -22.11
CA LEU A 151 7.54 16.03 -21.15
C LEU A 151 6.98 16.03 -19.72
N GLN A 152 5.82 16.67 -19.51
CA GLN A 152 5.15 16.67 -18.21
C GLN A 152 4.79 15.25 -17.74
N ALA A 153 4.32 14.38 -18.64
CA ALA A 153 4.07 12.98 -18.32
C ALA A 153 5.34 12.24 -17.91
N LYS A 154 6.47 12.46 -18.60
CA LYS A 154 7.78 11.88 -18.23
C LYS A 154 8.26 12.39 -16.87
N ASP A 155 8.11 13.68 -16.59
CA ASP A 155 8.49 14.26 -15.30
C ASP A 155 7.64 13.72 -14.15
N LEU A 156 6.32 13.56 -14.36
CA LEU A 156 5.43 12.94 -13.37
C LEU A 156 5.78 11.47 -13.11
N VAL A 157 6.12 10.71 -14.15
CA VAL A 157 6.60 9.33 -14.01
C VAL A 157 7.93 9.29 -13.25
N SER A 158 8.85 10.20 -13.52
CA SER A 158 10.13 10.29 -12.78
C SER A 158 9.93 10.65 -11.31
N ARG A 159 9.01 11.58 -11.01
CA ARG A 159 8.65 11.93 -9.61
C ARG A 159 7.99 10.76 -8.90
N ALA A 160 7.00 10.13 -9.51
CA ALA A 160 6.34 8.95 -8.95
C ALA A 160 7.33 7.79 -8.69
N LYS A 161 8.30 7.60 -9.59
CA LYS A 161 9.38 6.63 -9.38
C LYS A 161 10.27 7.00 -8.18
N GLY A 162 10.62 8.28 -8.04
CA GLY A 162 11.35 8.81 -6.89
C GLY A 162 10.60 8.57 -5.57
N ASP A 163 9.31 8.87 -5.53
CA ASP A 163 8.45 8.65 -4.35
C ASP A 163 8.38 7.15 -3.97
N VAL A 164 8.25 6.28 -4.98
CA VAL A 164 8.26 4.83 -4.79
C VAL A 164 9.59 4.35 -4.21
N ASP A 165 10.72 4.87 -4.72
CA ASP A 165 12.04 4.49 -4.23
C ASP A 165 12.32 5.05 -2.82
N GLU A 166 11.79 6.24 -2.47
CA GLU A 166 11.83 6.77 -1.11
C GLU A 166 11.01 5.90 -0.14
N VAL A 167 9.80 5.48 -0.52
CA VAL A 167 8.98 4.57 0.28
C VAL A 167 9.65 3.22 0.46
N LYS A 168 10.27 2.66 -0.59
CA LYS A 168 11.08 1.44 -0.46
C LYS A 168 12.24 1.61 0.52
N ALA A 169 12.96 2.74 0.45
CA ALA A 169 14.05 3.02 1.37
C ALA A 169 13.56 3.10 2.82
N LYS A 170 12.46 3.82 3.08
CA LYS A 170 11.82 3.87 4.40
C LYS A 170 11.42 2.49 4.90
N TRP A 171 10.83 1.65 4.04
CA TRP A 171 10.45 0.29 4.40
C TRP A 171 11.66 -0.60 4.73
N ILE A 172 12.76 -0.46 4.00
CA ILE A 172 14.02 -1.17 4.30
C ILE A 172 14.55 -0.76 5.68
N ILE A 173 14.55 0.54 5.99
CA ILE A 173 15.00 1.06 7.30
C ILE A 173 14.09 0.52 8.42
N GLU A 174 12.77 0.63 8.27
CA GLU A 174 11.82 0.14 9.28
C GLU A 174 11.94 -1.38 9.48
N ARG A 175 12.20 -2.14 8.42
CA ARG A 175 12.48 -3.57 8.51
C ARG A 175 13.77 -3.85 9.30
N GLN A 176 14.85 -3.12 9.04
CA GLN A 176 16.10 -3.27 9.78
C GLN A 176 15.96 -2.84 11.24
N GLU A 177 15.17 -1.80 11.53
CA GLU A 177 14.87 -1.39 12.91
C GLU A 177 14.09 -2.47 13.65
N ARG A 178 13.04 -3.05 13.05
CA ARG A 178 12.33 -4.20 13.65
C ARG A 178 13.22 -5.42 13.82
N GLU A 179 14.14 -5.69 12.89
CA GLU A 179 15.12 -6.77 13.04
C GLU A 179 16.10 -6.50 14.20
N LYS A 180 16.56 -5.26 14.36
CA LYS A 180 17.37 -4.85 15.51
C LYS A 180 16.60 -4.96 16.82
N GLU A 181 15.35 -4.51 16.87
CA GLU A 181 14.49 -4.62 18.05
C GLU A 181 14.25 -6.08 18.44
N THR A 182 13.92 -6.94 17.48
CA THR A 182 13.73 -8.38 17.73
C THR A 182 15.03 -9.06 18.16
N SER A 183 16.18 -8.68 17.58
CA SER A 183 17.49 -9.13 18.04
C SER A 183 17.79 -8.69 19.47
N ASN A 184 17.51 -7.44 19.82
CA ASN A 184 17.68 -6.91 21.18
C ASN A 184 16.75 -7.59 22.19
N GLN A 185 15.49 -7.82 21.81
CA GLN A 185 14.54 -8.58 22.61
C GLN A 185 15.04 -10.01 22.85
N MET A 186 15.62 -10.66 21.83
CA MET A 186 16.21 -11.98 21.96
C MET A 186 17.43 -11.99 22.89
N LEU A 187 18.29 -10.96 22.83
CA LEU A 187 19.41 -10.81 23.76
C LEU A 187 18.93 -10.63 25.20
N MET A 188 17.95 -9.74 25.42
CA MET A 188 17.35 -9.52 26.74
C MET A 188 16.70 -10.80 27.29
N ILE A 189 16.00 -11.57 26.46
CA ILE A 189 15.44 -12.87 26.86
C ILE A 189 16.56 -13.85 27.25
N ARG A 190 17.66 -13.91 26.48
CA ARG A 190 18.81 -14.78 26.80
C ARG A 190 19.47 -14.37 28.12
N GLU A 191 19.60 -13.07 28.38
CA GLU A 191 20.12 -12.54 29.65
C GLU A 191 19.19 -12.87 30.82
N LEU A 192 17.88 -12.68 30.68
CA LEU A 192 16.89 -13.05 31.69
C LEU A 192 16.88 -14.55 31.96
N GLN A 193 16.99 -15.38 30.93
CA GLN A 193 17.10 -16.83 31.08
C GLN A 193 18.38 -17.22 31.82
N LYS A 194 19.50 -16.53 31.55
CA LYS A 194 20.75 -16.74 32.28
C LYS A 194 20.62 -16.35 33.75
N LEU A 195 20.08 -15.17 34.04
CA LEU A 195 19.84 -14.73 35.43
C LEU A 195 18.90 -15.68 36.18
N TYR A 196 17.83 -16.14 35.53
CA TYR A 196 16.93 -17.13 36.12
C TYR A 196 17.63 -18.46 36.42
N ALA A 197 18.50 -18.93 35.53
CA ALA A 197 19.30 -20.14 35.77
C ALA A 197 20.29 -19.93 36.92
N ASP A 198 20.97 -18.78 36.97
CA ASP A 198 21.92 -18.44 38.05
C ASP A 198 21.20 -18.33 39.40
N GLU A 199 20.03 -17.68 39.46
CA GLU A 199 19.19 -17.62 40.66
C GLU A 199 18.70 -19.01 41.10
N ARG A 200 18.34 -19.86 40.15
CA ARG A 200 17.94 -21.24 40.43
C ARG A 200 19.09 -22.05 41.01
N HIS A 201 20.28 -21.96 40.42
CA HIS A 201 21.48 -22.62 40.93
C HIS A 201 21.87 -22.10 42.32
N LEU A 202 21.77 -20.78 42.53
CA LEU A 202 22.03 -20.19 43.85
C LEU A 202 21.03 -20.70 44.89
N LYS A 203 19.74 -20.75 44.54
CA LYS A 203 18.69 -21.32 45.40
C LYS A 203 18.97 -22.78 45.74
N GLU A 204 19.27 -23.61 44.74
CA GLU A 204 19.62 -25.03 44.94
C GLU A 204 20.86 -25.20 45.82
N SER A 205 21.88 -24.34 45.65
CA SER A 205 23.07 -24.31 46.51
C SER A 205 22.74 -23.94 47.96
N ILE A 206 21.90 -22.92 48.17
CA ILE A 206 21.47 -22.50 49.52
C ILE A 206 20.59 -23.59 50.15
N GLU A 207 19.70 -24.22 49.40
CA GLU A 207 18.87 -25.35 49.87
C GLU A 207 19.75 -26.54 50.27
N MET A 208 20.80 -26.84 49.48
CA MET A 208 21.76 -27.88 49.83
C MET A 208 22.54 -27.52 51.12
N GLN A 209 22.99 -26.27 51.26
CA GLN A 209 23.62 -25.80 52.49
C GLN A 209 22.68 -25.87 53.69
N LEU A 210 21.42 -25.46 53.54
CA LEU A 210 20.40 -25.55 54.58
C LEU A 210 20.15 -27.01 54.97
N ASN A 211 20.09 -27.92 54.01
CA ASN A 211 19.91 -29.35 54.28
C ASN A 211 21.13 -29.96 54.98
N ASN A 212 22.34 -29.54 54.60
CA ASN A 212 23.57 -29.90 55.30
C ASN A 212 23.55 -29.39 56.74
N PHE A 213 23.23 -28.11 56.97
CA PHE A 213 23.08 -27.56 58.31
C PHE A 213 22.00 -28.28 59.10
N LYS A 214 20.84 -28.58 58.51
CA LYS A 214 19.77 -29.35 59.16
C LYS A 214 20.23 -30.74 59.57
N THR A 215 21.00 -31.41 58.73
CA THR A 215 21.58 -32.72 59.03
C THR A 215 22.62 -32.61 60.15
N GLN A 216 23.47 -31.58 60.13
CA GLN A 216 24.42 -31.30 61.21
C GLN A 216 23.70 -30.99 62.52
N PHE A 217 22.63 -30.20 62.50
CA PHE A 217 21.82 -29.91 63.68
C PHE A 217 21.14 -31.17 64.21
N ALA A 218 20.60 -32.04 63.35
CA ALA A 218 20.03 -33.31 63.78
C ALA A 218 21.08 -34.23 64.42
N SER A 219 22.30 -34.28 63.87
CA SER A 219 23.43 -35.01 64.44
C SER A 219 23.84 -34.43 65.79
N ASN A 220 23.95 -33.10 65.88
CA ASN A 220 24.35 -32.40 67.09
C ASN A 220 23.26 -32.46 68.18
N GLU A 221 21.98 -32.50 67.78
CA GLU A 221 20.85 -32.75 68.70
C GLU A 221 20.87 -34.19 69.21
N ALA A 222 21.20 -35.17 68.37
CA ALA A 222 21.40 -36.55 68.79
C ALA A 222 22.61 -36.70 69.74
N GLU A 223 23.72 -36.01 69.44
CA GLU A 223 24.88 -35.93 70.33
C GLU A 223 24.56 -35.22 71.64
N ASN A 224 23.80 -34.12 71.62
CA ASN A 224 23.33 -33.44 72.82
C ASN A 224 22.39 -34.32 73.64
N LYS A 225 21.45 -35.04 73.00
CA LYS A 225 20.60 -36.02 73.69
C LYS A 225 21.45 -37.09 74.36
N ARG A 226 22.44 -37.65 73.64
CA ARG A 226 23.40 -38.60 74.19
C ARG A 226 24.22 -38.01 75.34
N LEU A 227 24.66 -36.75 75.25
CA LEU A 227 25.35 -36.05 76.32
C LEU A 227 24.45 -35.81 77.53
N THR A 228 23.20 -35.42 77.33
CA THR A 228 22.24 -35.24 78.42
C THR A 228 21.88 -36.57 79.08
N GLU A 229 21.78 -37.65 78.30
CA GLU A 229 21.55 -39.00 78.83
C GLU A 229 22.78 -39.52 79.57
N LEU A 230 23.99 -39.27 79.07
CA LEU A 230 25.24 -39.54 79.80
C LEU A 230 25.34 -38.69 81.07
N GLN A 231 24.97 -37.42 81.03
CA GLN A 231 24.93 -36.55 82.22
C GLN A 231 23.87 -37.03 83.21
N PHE A 232 22.72 -37.50 82.72
CA PHE A 232 21.67 -38.08 83.54
C PHE A 232 22.16 -39.38 84.17
N GLN A 233 22.79 -40.28 83.42
CA GLN A 233 23.42 -41.50 83.95
C GLN A 233 24.55 -41.17 84.94
N LEU A 234 25.32 -40.10 84.73
CA LEU A 234 26.38 -39.67 85.64
C LEU A 234 25.78 -39.03 86.91
N LYS A 235 24.70 -38.27 86.78
CA LYS A 235 23.90 -37.78 87.92
C LYS A 235 23.25 -38.94 88.66
N GLU A 236 22.64 -39.88 87.97
CA GLU A 236 22.00 -41.06 88.54
C GLU A 236 23.03 -41.95 89.20
N ALA A 237 24.22 -42.17 88.63
CA ALA A 237 25.31 -42.86 89.29
C ALA A 237 25.82 -42.08 90.50
N LYS A 238 25.93 -40.75 90.42
CA LYS A 238 26.27 -39.88 91.58
C LYS A 238 25.19 -39.88 92.65
N ASP A 239 23.93 -39.93 92.26
CA ASP A 239 22.77 -39.92 93.14
C ASP A 239 22.57 -41.31 93.72
N GLN A 240 22.84 -42.39 92.98
CA GLN A 240 22.95 -43.75 93.51
C GLN A 240 24.16 -43.88 94.44
N LEU A 241 25.27 -43.17 94.18
CA LEU A 241 26.43 -43.11 95.09
C LEU A 241 26.11 -42.28 96.34
N LYS A 242 25.37 -41.17 96.18
CA LYS A 242 24.84 -40.36 97.27
C LYS A 242 23.70 -41.03 98.01
N VAL A 243 22.89 -41.87 97.38
CA VAL A 243 21.78 -42.65 97.96
C VAL A 243 22.31 -43.95 98.50
N SER A 244 23.46 -44.46 98.09
CA SER A 244 24.17 -45.51 98.83
C SER A 244 24.94 -44.91 100.00
N GLN A 245 25.55 -43.72 99.86
CA GLN A 245 26.05 -42.93 101.00
C GLN A 245 24.92 -42.49 101.93
N ALA A 246 23.79 -42.07 101.40
CA ALA A 246 22.64 -41.61 102.14
C ALA A 246 21.83 -42.78 102.63
N LYS A 247 21.69 -43.94 101.96
CA LYS A 247 21.17 -45.19 102.58
C LYS A 247 22.14 -45.72 103.62
N VAL A 248 23.44 -45.45 103.53
CA VAL A 248 24.38 -45.65 104.64
C VAL A 248 24.11 -44.64 105.78
N GLN A 249 23.53 -43.48 105.50
CA GLN A 249 23.13 -42.45 106.49
C GLN A 249 21.63 -42.45 106.90
N GLU A 250 20.71 -43.04 106.12
CA GLU A 250 19.22 -43.02 106.12
C GLU A 250 18.66 -44.43 106.26
N ALA A 251 19.49 -45.49 106.15
CA ALA A 251 19.30 -46.65 107.02
C ALA A 251 19.35 -46.24 108.51
N ASN A 252 19.74 -45.00 108.82
CA ASN A 252 19.46 -44.39 110.12
C ASN A 252 18.16 -43.56 110.20
N THR A 253 17.48 -43.15 109.10
CA THR A 253 16.35 -42.19 109.14
C THR A 253 15.44 -42.14 107.87
N SER A 254 14.45 -43.05 107.72
CA SER A 254 13.06 -42.90 107.17
C SER A 254 12.67 -42.13 105.85
N SER A 255 11.59 -42.63 105.19
CA SER A 255 11.01 -42.40 103.83
C SER A 255 9.84 -41.40 103.65
N THR A 256 9.72 -40.67 102.51
CA THR A 256 8.46 -40.28 101.74
C THR A 256 8.66 -39.20 100.63
N THR A 257 8.51 -39.49 99.31
CA THR A 257 8.48 -38.47 98.20
C THR A 257 7.76 -38.93 96.90
N ALA A 258 6.45 -39.20 96.93
CA ALA A 258 5.69 -39.65 95.74
C ALA A 258 4.78 -38.58 95.09
N SER A 259 4.73 -37.36 95.63
CA SER A 259 3.70 -36.34 95.28
C SER A 259 4.06 -35.44 94.07
N ASP A 260 5.32 -35.09 93.88
CA ASP A 260 5.68 -33.96 93.00
C ASP A 260 5.78 -34.31 91.51
N HIS A 261 5.94 -35.59 91.17
CA HIS A 261 6.05 -36.04 89.78
C HIS A 261 4.72 -35.99 89.00
N ALA A 262 3.58 -36.02 89.70
CA ALA A 262 2.26 -36.03 89.05
C ALA A 262 1.87 -34.65 88.49
N LEU A 263 2.23 -33.56 89.17
CA LEU A 263 1.87 -32.19 88.77
C LEU A 263 2.65 -31.72 87.52
N VAL A 264 3.91 -32.12 87.39
CA VAL A 264 4.77 -31.73 86.25
C VAL A 264 4.30 -32.40 84.95
N LEU A 265 3.87 -33.66 85.00
CA LEU A 265 3.33 -34.36 83.83
C LEU A 265 2.02 -33.73 83.33
N GLN A 266 1.19 -33.24 84.25
CA GLN A 266 -0.05 -32.55 83.89
C GLN A 266 0.22 -31.22 83.17
N GLN A 267 1.23 -30.47 83.59
CA GLN A 267 1.61 -29.21 82.96
C GLN A 267 2.15 -29.41 81.53
N VAL A 268 3.01 -30.41 81.31
CA VAL A 268 3.53 -30.74 79.97
C VAL A 268 2.42 -31.20 79.03
N SER A 269 1.44 -31.96 79.52
CA SER A 269 0.27 -32.35 78.73
C SER A 269 -0.56 -31.14 78.28
N GLN A 270 -0.65 -30.10 79.12
CA GLN A 270 -1.41 -28.89 78.82
C GLN A 270 -0.69 -28.00 77.79
N GLU A 271 0.62 -27.87 77.88
CA GLU A 271 1.44 -27.14 76.90
C GLU A 271 1.42 -27.82 75.51
N MET A 272 1.50 -29.15 75.48
CA MET A 272 1.36 -29.93 74.23
C MET A 272 -0.01 -29.75 73.57
N GLN A 273 -1.07 -29.59 74.36
CA GLN A 273 -2.41 -29.34 73.83
C GLN A 273 -2.52 -27.91 73.26
N GLN A 274 -1.99 -26.92 73.97
CA GLN A 274 -1.97 -25.53 73.49
C GLN A 274 -1.18 -25.37 72.18
N LEU A 275 -0.04 -26.06 72.04
CA LEU A 275 0.72 -26.06 70.79
C LEU A 275 -0.06 -26.69 69.63
N LYS A 276 -0.78 -27.80 69.87
CA LYS A 276 -1.63 -28.42 68.84
C LYS A 276 -2.75 -27.50 68.39
N ASP A 277 -3.38 -26.79 69.33
CA ASP A 277 -4.46 -25.85 69.02
C ASP A 277 -3.94 -24.65 68.23
N GLN A 278 -2.78 -24.10 68.60
CA GLN A 278 -2.11 -23.01 67.86
C GLN A 278 -1.71 -23.44 66.44
N HIS A 279 -1.17 -24.65 66.25
CA HIS A 279 -0.85 -25.16 64.92
C HIS A 279 -2.11 -25.42 64.09
N ALA A 280 -3.18 -25.93 64.68
CA ALA A 280 -4.45 -26.13 64.00
C ALA A 280 -5.07 -24.80 63.56
N GLU A 281 -4.96 -23.75 64.38
CA GLU A 281 -5.39 -22.39 64.02
C GLU A 281 -4.52 -21.78 62.92
N ALA A 282 -3.20 -21.93 62.97
CA ALA A 282 -2.29 -21.47 61.92
C ALA A 282 -2.58 -22.14 60.57
N ILE A 283 -2.84 -23.46 60.55
CA ILE A 283 -3.22 -24.18 59.33
C ILE A 283 -4.55 -23.66 58.78
N LYS A 284 -5.55 -23.42 59.64
CA LYS A 284 -6.85 -22.86 59.21
C LYS A 284 -6.70 -21.44 58.65
N GLN A 285 -5.82 -20.63 59.24
CA GLN A 285 -5.54 -19.27 58.74
C GLN A 285 -4.84 -19.30 57.38
N GLU A 286 -3.86 -20.19 57.19
CA GLU A 286 -3.18 -20.34 55.90
C GLU A 286 -4.12 -20.89 54.82
N GLN A 287 -4.96 -21.88 55.15
CA GLN A 287 -6.01 -22.36 54.24
C GLN A 287 -6.97 -21.24 53.81
N ARG A 288 -7.39 -20.36 54.74
CA ARG A 288 -8.22 -19.20 54.40
C ARG A 288 -7.48 -18.18 53.53
N ARG A 289 -6.17 -18.00 53.74
CA ARG A 289 -5.34 -17.09 52.94
C ARG A 289 -5.20 -17.62 51.51
N VAL A 290 -4.97 -18.91 51.34
CA VAL A 290 -4.91 -19.59 50.03
C VAL A 290 -6.25 -19.48 49.31
N LEU A 291 -7.37 -19.80 49.97
CA LEU A 291 -8.70 -19.70 49.34
C LEU A 291 -9.04 -18.27 48.90
N LYS A 292 -8.69 -17.25 49.70
CA LYS A 292 -8.87 -15.84 49.31
C LYS A 292 -8.01 -15.45 48.11
N ALA A 293 -6.76 -15.93 48.05
CA ALA A 293 -5.87 -15.67 46.91
C ALA A 293 -6.38 -16.38 45.64
N GLU A 294 -6.86 -17.62 45.77
CA GLU A 294 -7.47 -18.37 44.68
C GLU A 294 -8.74 -17.69 44.15
N GLU A 295 -9.62 -17.21 45.04
CA GLU A 295 -10.83 -16.49 44.65
C GLU A 295 -10.48 -15.16 43.94
N GLN A 296 -9.47 -14.43 44.41
CA GLN A 296 -8.98 -13.23 43.74
C GLN A 296 -8.42 -13.54 42.34
N SER A 297 -7.60 -14.58 42.21
CA SER A 297 -7.09 -15.05 40.93
C SER A 297 -8.22 -15.45 39.98
N ARG A 298 -9.24 -16.16 40.48
CA ARG A 298 -10.40 -16.59 39.69
C ARG A 298 -11.25 -15.41 39.23
N ARG A 299 -11.46 -14.40 40.08
CA ARG A 299 -12.15 -13.15 39.70
C ARG A 299 -11.38 -12.38 38.63
N GLN A 300 -10.06 -12.27 38.76
CA GLN A 300 -9.23 -11.63 37.73
C GLN A 300 -9.29 -12.39 36.40
N ALA A 301 -9.20 -13.73 36.43
CA ALA A 301 -9.35 -14.56 35.24
C ALA A 301 -10.72 -14.36 34.57
N ALA A 302 -11.82 -14.34 35.34
CA ALA A 302 -13.17 -14.10 34.81
C ALA A 302 -13.32 -12.70 34.20
N LEU A 303 -12.71 -11.66 34.79
CA LEU A 303 -12.71 -10.31 34.21
C LEU A 303 -11.92 -10.25 32.90
N HIS A 304 -10.78 -10.96 32.83
CA HIS A 304 -10.00 -11.06 31.60
C HIS A 304 -10.77 -11.83 30.52
N GLU A 305 -11.41 -12.93 30.87
CA GLU A 305 -12.24 -13.72 29.96
C GLU A 305 -13.43 -12.90 29.43
N GLN A 306 -14.14 -12.16 30.29
CA GLN A 306 -15.20 -11.25 29.86
C GLN A 306 -14.67 -10.15 28.93
N ARG A 307 -13.48 -9.59 29.21
CA ARG A 307 -12.86 -8.60 28.33
C ARG A 307 -12.52 -9.19 26.96
N VAL A 308 -11.97 -10.41 26.93
CA VAL A 308 -11.66 -11.12 25.69
C VAL A 308 -12.94 -11.42 24.92
N ALA A 309 -13.97 -11.97 25.56
CA ALA A 309 -15.27 -12.22 24.93
C ALA A 309 -15.91 -10.95 24.34
N ASN A 310 -15.81 -9.81 25.03
CA ASN A 310 -16.28 -8.53 24.51
C ASN A 310 -15.47 -8.04 23.30
N LEU A 311 -14.15 -8.26 23.30
CA LEU A 311 -13.30 -7.93 22.15
C LEU A 311 -13.59 -8.86 20.97
N GLU A 312 -13.81 -10.15 21.21
CA GLU A 312 -14.20 -11.13 20.19
C GLU A 312 -15.58 -10.80 19.61
N ALA A 313 -16.56 -10.41 20.44
CA ALA A 313 -17.87 -9.96 19.98
C ALA A 313 -17.77 -8.71 19.09
N ARG A 314 -16.98 -7.71 19.49
CA ARG A 314 -16.72 -6.52 18.67
C ARG A 314 -15.98 -6.85 17.38
N LEU A 315 -15.03 -7.79 17.41
CA LEU A 315 -14.34 -8.27 16.21
C LEU A 315 -15.30 -9.03 15.27
N ALA A 316 -16.25 -9.78 15.81
CA ALA A 316 -17.30 -10.45 15.03
C ALA A 316 -18.26 -9.44 14.41
N GLU A 317 -18.66 -8.39 15.14
CA GLU A 317 -19.47 -7.29 14.61
C GLU A 317 -18.73 -6.52 13.51
N LEU A 318 -17.44 -6.19 13.71
CA LEU A 318 -16.59 -5.58 12.70
C LEU A 318 -16.43 -6.49 11.47
N SER A 319 -16.21 -7.78 11.66
CA SER A 319 -16.10 -8.73 10.55
C SER A 319 -17.41 -8.88 9.78
N SER A 320 -18.55 -8.87 10.48
CA SER A 320 -19.88 -8.91 9.89
C SER A 320 -20.19 -7.64 9.09
N THR A 321 -19.84 -6.47 9.63
CA THR A 321 -20.03 -5.19 8.93
C THR A 321 -19.10 -5.06 7.73
N VAL A 322 -17.83 -5.45 7.83
CA VAL A 322 -16.92 -5.50 6.67
C VAL A 322 -17.47 -6.48 5.62
N GLY A 323 -17.94 -7.65 6.04
CA GLY A 323 -18.57 -8.62 5.13
C GLY A 323 -19.85 -8.11 4.47
N SER A 324 -20.67 -7.30 5.15
CA SER A 324 -21.86 -6.69 4.55
C SER A 324 -21.50 -5.56 3.58
N TYR A 325 -20.47 -4.76 3.88
CA TYR A 325 -19.94 -3.76 2.94
C TYR A 325 -19.34 -4.39 1.69
N ASP A 326 -18.60 -5.49 1.82
CA ASP A 326 -18.04 -6.20 0.66
C ASP A 326 -19.14 -6.80 -0.22
N ARG A 327 -20.20 -7.37 0.37
CA ARG A 327 -21.38 -7.85 -0.38
C ARG A 327 -22.12 -6.71 -1.08
N LEU A 328 -22.31 -5.58 -0.40
CA LEU A 328 -22.95 -4.41 -1.00
C LEU A 328 -22.11 -3.85 -2.15
N ARG A 329 -20.78 -3.83 -2.00
CA ARG A 329 -19.85 -3.42 -3.05
C ARG A 329 -19.91 -4.35 -4.26
N GLN A 330 -20.01 -5.66 -4.06
CA GLN A 330 -20.23 -6.62 -5.16
C GLN A 330 -21.57 -6.36 -5.85
N GLN A 331 -22.64 -6.17 -5.08
CA GLN A 331 -23.96 -5.85 -5.63
C GLN A 331 -23.94 -4.54 -6.43
N ASP A 332 -23.24 -3.51 -5.95
CA ASP A 332 -23.09 -2.24 -6.67
C ASP A 332 -22.25 -2.41 -7.95
N GLN A 333 -21.20 -3.24 -7.93
CA GLN A 333 -20.44 -3.58 -9.14
C GLN A 333 -21.29 -4.31 -10.17
N ASP A 334 -22.11 -5.27 -9.75
CA ASP A 334 -23.04 -6.00 -10.61
C ASP A 334 -24.11 -5.07 -11.19
N ASN A 335 -24.66 -4.16 -10.38
CA ASN A 335 -25.61 -3.14 -10.82
C ASN A 335 -24.98 -2.17 -11.83
N ILE A 336 -23.75 -1.71 -11.59
CA ILE A 336 -23.01 -0.86 -12.51
C ILE A 336 -22.76 -1.61 -13.83
N TYR A 337 -22.43 -2.90 -13.78
CA TYR A 337 -22.26 -3.71 -14.98
C TYR A 337 -23.57 -3.85 -15.76
N ALA A 338 -24.70 -4.10 -15.07
CA ALA A 338 -26.02 -4.17 -15.68
C ALA A 338 -26.46 -2.84 -16.32
N LEU A 339 -26.23 -1.71 -15.64
CA LEU A 339 -26.51 -0.37 -16.16
C LEU A 339 -25.61 -0.04 -17.36
N LYS A 340 -24.33 -0.41 -17.34
CA LYS A 340 -23.44 -0.26 -18.49
C LYS A 340 -23.93 -1.06 -19.70
N LYS A 341 -24.43 -2.28 -19.48
CA LYS A 341 -25.04 -3.11 -20.52
C LYS A 341 -26.30 -2.44 -21.09
N GLN A 342 -27.20 -1.95 -20.24
CA GLN A 342 -28.39 -1.21 -20.67
C GLN A 342 -28.04 0.10 -21.41
N LEU A 343 -26.98 0.81 -21.01
CA LEU A 343 -26.51 2.01 -21.70
C LEU A 343 -25.90 1.70 -23.07
N MET A 344 -25.23 0.55 -23.21
CA MET A 344 -24.80 0.04 -24.52
C MET A 344 -26.01 -0.35 -25.40
N ASP A 345 -27.05 -0.92 -24.81
CA ASP A 345 -28.27 -1.33 -25.51
C ASP A 345 -29.18 -0.13 -25.91
N ILE A 346 -29.13 1.00 -25.18
CA ILE A 346 -29.91 2.23 -25.47
C ILE A 346 -29.19 3.17 -26.46
N ASN A 347 -27.86 3.06 -26.61
CA ASN A 347 -27.10 3.91 -27.53
C ASN A 347 -27.38 3.78 -29.05
N PRO A 348 -28.06 2.75 -29.60
CA PRO A 348 -28.39 2.73 -31.03
C PRO A 348 -29.75 3.35 -31.42
N THR A 349 -30.56 3.91 -30.50
CA THR A 349 -31.98 4.23 -30.81
C THR A 349 -32.44 5.69 -30.70
N GLN A 350 -31.57 6.68 -30.51
CA GLN A 350 -32.01 8.09 -30.44
C GLN A 350 -31.27 9.02 -31.41
N THR A 351 -31.57 8.89 -32.71
CA THR A 351 -31.38 9.96 -33.70
C THR A 351 -32.60 10.06 -34.60
N THR A 352 -33.57 10.89 -34.24
CA THR A 352 -34.49 11.52 -35.21
C THR A 352 -35.00 12.83 -34.64
N THR A 353 -34.45 13.92 -35.16
CA THR A 353 -34.93 15.30 -35.02
C THR A 353 -36.12 15.51 -35.94
N GLN A 354 -37.18 16.18 -35.46
CA GLN A 354 -38.15 16.85 -36.33
C GLN A 354 -38.25 18.33 -35.99
N THR A 355 -38.16 19.10 -37.06
CA THR A 355 -38.17 20.55 -37.19
C THR A 355 -39.60 21.09 -37.23
N THR A 356 -39.87 22.17 -36.50
CA THR A 356 -41.07 23.01 -36.71
C THR A 356 -40.64 24.40 -37.17
N LYS A 357 -41.01 24.75 -38.41
CA LYS A 357 -40.90 26.10 -38.97
C LYS A 357 -42.16 26.89 -38.61
N LYS A 358 -42.01 28.15 -38.23
CA LYS A 358 -43.09 29.15 -38.13
C LYS A 358 -42.98 30.10 -39.33
N GLU A 359 -44.13 30.46 -39.90
CA GLU A 359 -44.30 31.43 -40.98
C GLU A 359 -44.79 32.76 -40.38
N ASP A 360 -44.26 33.88 -40.88
CA ASP A 360 -44.67 35.25 -40.52
C ASP A 360 -45.52 35.89 -41.64
N ASP A 361 -46.65 36.45 -41.22
CA ASP A 361 -47.44 37.58 -41.72
C ASP A 361 -47.33 38.03 -43.20
N LEU A 362 -48.42 37.80 -43.95
CA LEU A 362 -48.82 38.58 -45.12
C LEU A 362 -50.21 39.19 -44.87
N ASP A 363 -50.31 40.50 -45.10
CA ASP A 363 -51.49 41.32 -44.84
C ASP A 363 -52.74 40.86 -45.62
N MET A 364 -53.85 40.68 -44.90
CA MET A 364 -55.11 40.16 -45.42
C MET A 364 -55.73 40.98 -46.58
N PRO A 365 -55.65 42.33 -46.63
CA PRO A 365 -56.31 43.08 -47.71
C PRO A 365 -55.65 42.90 -49.08
N THR A 366 -54.32 42.81 -49.16
CA THR A 366 -53.60 42.55 -50.44
C THR A 366 -53.83 41.13 -50.93
N LEU A 367 -53.94 40.17 -50.02
CA LEU A 367 -54.31 38.80 -50.36
C LEU A 367 -55.76 38.73 -50.88
N VAL A 368 -56.69 39.48 -50.28
CA VAL A 368 -58.10 39.51 -50.72
C VAL A 368 -58.25 40.14 -52.11
N ASP A 369 -57.52 41.21 -52.41
CA ASP A 369 -57.56 41.82 -53.75
C ASP A 369 -56.95 40.91 -54.82
N GLU A 370 -55.84 40.23 -54.53
CA GLU A 370 -55.28 39.22 -55.42
C GLU A 370 -56.23 38.02 -55.60
N LEU A 371 -56.93 37.60 -54.54
CA LEU A 371 -57.88 36.49 -54.58
C LEU A 371 -59.15 36.86 -55.36
N VAL A 372 -59.61 38.12 -55.28
CA VAL A 372 -60.71 38.63 -56.12
C VAL A 372 -60.29 38.74 -57.59
N ARG A 373 -59.05 39.17 -57.86
CA ARG A 373 -58.50 39.21 -59.22
C ARG A 373 -58.38 37.81 -59.81
N LEU A 374 -57.84 36.87 -59.06
CA LEU A 374 -57.72 35.45 -59.45
C LEU A 374 -59.08 34.80 -59.63
N LYS A 375 -60.06 35.10 -58.76
CA LYS A 375 -61.45 34.63 -58.90
C LYS A 375 -62.10 35.13 -60.19
N LYS A 376 -61.91 36.40 -60.58
CA LYS A 376 -62.41 36.94 -61.85
C LYS A 376 -61.75 36.26 -63.06
N LEU A 377 -60.43 36.05 -63.02
CA LEU A 377 -59.70 35.33 -64.07
C LEU A 377 -60.18 33.88 -64.19
N LEU A 378 -60.38 33.19 -63.06
CA LEU A 378 -60.81 31.79 -63.02
C LEU A 378 -62.23 31.62 -63.58
N VAL A 379 -63.16 32.53 -63.25
CA VAL A 379 -64.52 32.54 -63.82
C VAL A 379 -64.49 32.80 -65.33
N THR A 380 -63.61 33.69 -65.80
CA THR A 380 -63.48 34.01 -67.23
C THR A 380 -62.80 32.87 -68.02
N ALA A 381 -61.89 32.12 -67.39
CA ALA A 381 -61.28 30.94 -67.99
C ALA A 381 -62.25 29.75 -68.01
N ASN A 382 -63.05 29.58 -66.95
CA ASN A 382 -64.05 28.52 -66.83
C ASN A 382 -65.27 28.71 -67.77
N SER A 383 -65.55 29.94 -68.22
CA SER A 383 -66.54 30.20 -69.27
C SER A 383 -65.99 30.04 -70.70
N ARG A 384 -64.66 30.02 -70.86
CA ARG A 384 -63.98 29.75 -72.14
C ARG A 384 -63.57 28.28 -72.31
N SER A 385 -63.64 27.46 -71.27
CA SER A 385 -63.33 26.03 -71.35
C SER A 385 -64.51 25.22 -71.89
N ALA A 386 -64.22 24.21 -72.71
CA ALA A 386 -65.24 23.34 -73.32
C ALA A 386 -66.07 22.52 -72.31
N ASN A 387 -65.62 22.42 -71.06
CA ASN A 387 -66.37 21.90 -69.92
C ASN A 387 -66.34 22.92 -68.78
N PRO A 388 -67.49 23.52 -68.38
CA PRO A 388 -67.53 24.41 -67.23
C PRO A 388 -67.63 23.61 -65.93
N LEU A 389 -66.70 23.84 -65.00
CA LEU A 389 -66.74 23.28 -63.63
C LEU A 389 -67.57 24.19 -62.72
N ASP A 390 -68.37 23.61 -61.84
CA ASP A 390 -69.19 24.39 -60.89
C ASP A 390 -68.32 24.95 -59.74
N LEU A 391 -68.07 26.26 -59.78
CA LEU A 391 -67.18 26.96 -58.85
C LEU A 391 -67.83 27.24 -57.47
N SER A 392 -69.10 26.88 -57.28
CA SER A 392 -69.84 27.14 -56.04
C SER A 392 -69.37 26.27 -54.86
N GLN A 393 -69.00 25.00 -55.10
CA GLN A 393 -68.53 24.06 -54.07
C GLN A 393 -67.11 24.37 -53.57
N VAL A 394 -66.25 24.95 -54.40
CA VAL A 394 -64.87 25.31 -54.01
C VAL A 394 -64.85 26.59 -53.16
N LEU A 395 -65.84 27.46 -53.33
CA LEU A 395 -65.93 28.74 -52.62
C LEU A 395 -66.79 28.67 -51.33
N THR A 396 -67.50 27.57 -51.06
CA THR A 396 -68.33 27.38 -49.84
C THR A 396 -67.58 26.65 -48.72
N LEU A 397 -66.42 27.19 -48.31
CA LEU A 397 -65.73 26.81 -47.06
C LEU A 397 -66.41 27.35 -45.78
N SER A 398 -67.58 27.99 -45.88
CA SER A 398 -68.21 28.68 -44.75
C SER A 398 -69.21 27.84 -43.94
N ALA A 399 -69.72 26.71 -44.46
CA ALA A 399 -70.71 25.90 -43.74
C ALA A 399 -70.07 24.81 -42.86
N SER A 400 -68.93 24.24 -43.29
CA SER A 400 -68.10 23.32 -42.51
C SER A 400 -67.27 24.04 -41.42
N ALA A 401 -67.24 25.38 -41.41
CA ALA A 401 -66.48 26.15 -40.43
C ALA A 401 -67.12 26.17 -39.03
N SER A 402 -68.44 26.01 -38.89
CA SER A 402 -69.12 26.06 -37.58
C SER A 402 -68.88 24.81 -36.74
N GLU A 403 -69.00 23.60 -37.32
CA GLU A 403 -68.69 22.34 -36.63
C GLU A 403 -67.20 22.20 -36.33
N ASN A 404 -66.34 22.66 -37.25
CA ASN A 404 -64.90 22.72 -37.01
C ASN A 404 -64.53 23.73 -35.92
N HIS A 405 -65.28 24.83 -35.74
CA HIS A 405 -65.04 25.80 -34.67
C HIS A 405 -65.39 25.23 -33.28
N VAL A 406 -66.51 24.52 -33.13
CA VAL A 406 -66.88 23.88 -31.86
C VAL A 406 -65.91 22.75 -31.51
N GLN A 407 -65.47 21.95 -32.49
CA GLN A 407 -64.44 20.93 -32.27
C GLN A 407 -63.08 21.55 -31.94
N CYS A 408 -62.71 22.66 -32.58
CA CYS A 408 -61.49 23.40 -32.26
C CYS A 408 -61.56 23.99 -30.84
N GLU A 409 -62.70 24.52 -30.41
CA GLU A 409 -62.90 25.05 -29.07
C GLU A 409 -62.85 23.94 -28.00
N GLN A 410 -63.43 22.77 -28.27
CA GLN A 410 -63.31 21.59 -27.41
C GLN A 410 -61.88 21.06 -27.35
N GLN A 411 -61.16 21.04 -28.47
CA GLN A 411 -59.74 20.66 -28.51
C GLN A 411 -58.88 21.67 -27.75
N LEU A 412 -59.17 22.97 -27.86
CA LEU A 412 -58.46 24.02 -27.13
C LEU A 412 -58.70 23.89 -25.63
N GLN A 413 -59.93 23.63 -25.19
CA GLN A 413 -60.25 23.36 -23.79
C GLN A 413 -59.57 22.08 -23.28
N SER A 414 -59.51 21.01 -24.09
CA SER A 414 -58.81 19.77 -23.75
C SER A 414 -57.30 19.99 -23.60
N VAL A 415 -56.68 20.73 -24.52
CA VAL A 415 -55.26 21.10 -24.46
C VAL A 415 -54.99 22.00 -23.25
N GLN A 416 -55.91 22.90 -22.91
CA GLN A 416 -55.78 23.76 -21.74
C GLN A 416 -55.84 22.96 -20.44
N GLN A 417 -56.73 21.97 -20.34
CA GLN A 417 -56.76 21.03 -19.20
C GLN A 417 -55.50 20.16 -19.12
N LEU A 418 -54.95 19.71 -20.26
CA LEU A 418 -53.67 18.98 -20.31
C LEU A 418 -52.48 19.86 -19.90
N LEU A 419 -52.51 21.15 -20.27
CA LEU A 419 -51.51 22.12 -19.83
C LEU A 419 -51.61 22.34 -18.31
N ASP A 420 -52.81 22.54 -17.78
CA ASP A 420 -53.03 22.76 -16.34
C ASP A 420 -52.63 21.54 -15.51
N THR A 421 -52.91 20.33 -15.99
CA THR A 421 -52.46 19.09 -15.33
C THR A 421 -50.94 18.93 -15.40
N SER A 422 -50.32 19.27 -16.53
CA SER A 422 -48.86 19.28 -16.67
C SER A 422 -48.19 20.31 -15.75
N ILE A 423 -48.80 21.49 -15.58
CA ILE A 423 -48.32 22.53 -14.65
C ILE A 423 -48.40 22.04 -13.20
N LYS A 424 -49.53 21.43 -12.79
CA LYS A 424 -49.68 20.85 -11.45
C LYS A 424 -48.68 19.72 -11.18
N GLN A 425 -48.43 18.86 -12.17
CA GLN A 425 -47.42 17.81 -12.07
C GLN A 425 -46.01 18.39 -11.92
N ARG A 426 -45.67 19.43 -12.69
CA ARG A 426 -44.39 20.14 -12.56
C ARG A 426 -44.23 20.79 -11.18
N GLN A 427 -45.26 21.43 -10.64
CA GLN A 427 -45.21 22.01 -9.28
C GLN A 427 -44.99 20.95 -8.20
N LEU A 428 -45.62 19.78 -8.33
CA LEU A 428 -45.42 18.67 -7.39
C LEU A 428 -43.99 18.11 -7.46
N LEU A 429 -43.43 18.03 -8.67
CA LEU A 429 -42.03 17.65 -8.86
C LEU A 429 -41.06 18.70 -8.32
N GLU A 430 -41.37 19.99 -8.47
CA GLU A 430 -40.60 21.10 -7.87
C GLU A 430 -40.60 20.99 -6.34
N GLN A 431 -41.76 20.79 -5.70
CA GLN A 431 -41.86 20.57 -4.24
C GLN A 431 -41.07 19.34 -3.77
N LYS A 432 -41.12 18.23 -4.52
CA LYS A 432 -40.32 17.03 -4.21
C LYS A 432 -38.82 17.31 -4.33
N CYS A 433 -38.40 18.05 -5.36
CA CYS A 433 -37.00 18.45 -5.52
C CYS A 433 -36.54 19.36 -4.37
N GLU A 434 -37.37 20.29 -3.90
CA GLU A 434 -37.07 21.16 -2.76
C GLU A 434 -36.92 20.37 -1.46
N LEU A 435 -37.82 19.41 -1.21
CA LEU A 435 -37.73 18.53 -0.03
C LEU A 435 -36.47 17.63 -0.08
N GLN A 436 -36.11 17.13 -1.26
CA GLN A 436 -34.86 16.38 -1.43
C GLN A 436 -33.64 17.27 -1.23
N GLN A 437 -33.68 18.53 -1.67
CA GLN A 437 -32.59 19.47 -1.44
C GLN A 437 -32.41 19.80 0.05
N SER A 438 -33.50 20.00 0.80
CA SER A 438 -33.40 20.20 2.25
C SER A 438 -32.88 18.95 2.96
N HIS A 439 -33.29 17.75 2.52
CA HIS A 439 -32.75 16.50 3.07
C HIS A 439 -31.23 16.37 2.80
N ILE A 440 -30.79 16.64 1.57
CA ILE A 440 -29.37 16.66 1.21
C ILE A 440 -28.61 17.68 2.07
N GLN A 441 -29.16 18.87 2.30
CA GLN A 441 -28.54 19.88 3.15
C GLN A 441 -28.40 19.38 4.61
N THR A 442 -29.46 18.81 5.19
CA THR A 442 -29.39 18.26 6.56
C THR A 442 -28.39 17.10 6.68
N LEU A 443 -28.27 16.27 5.64
CA LEU A 443 -27.26 15.21 5.58
C LEU A 443 -25.85 15.79 5.47
N GLN A 444 -25.66 16.83 4.67
CA GLN A 444 -24.38 17.54 4.57
C GLN A 444 -23.98 18.17 5.91
N GLU A 445 -24.91 18.79 6.63
CA GLU A 445 -24.68 19.34 7.97
C GLU A 445 -24.32 18.23 8.98
N LYS A 446 -25.04 17.09 8.95
CA LYS A 446 -24.71 15.93 9.79
C LYS A 446 -23.32 15.37 9.49
N VAL A 447 -22.95 15.25 8.21
CA VAL A 447 -21.61 14.81 7.81
C VAL A 447 -20.55 15.80 8.31
N GLN A 448 -20.80 17.11 8.22
CA GLN A 448 -19.87 18.12 8.76
C GLN A 448 -19.72 18.02 10.28
N VAL A 449 -20.81 17.78 11.03
CA VAL A 449 -20.74 17.59 12.48
C VAL A 449 -20.01 16.30 12.83
N LEU A 450 -20.30 15.19 12.14
CA LEU A 450 -19.60 13.93 12.36
C LEU A 450 -18.10 14.04 12.07
N ASN A 451 -17.72 14.74 11.00
CA ASN A 451 -16.31 14.99 10.71
C ASN A 451 -15.63 15.82 11.81
N ARG A 452 -16.29 16.88 12.33
CA ARG A 452 -15.77 17.64 13.48
C ARG A 452 -15.59 16.78 14.71
N ASN A 453 -16.57 15.92 15.03
CA ASN A 453 -16.48 15.02 16.18
C ASN A 453 -15.35 13.98 16.01
N ILE A 454 -15.11 13.51 14.79
CA ILE A 454 -13.97 12.63 14.47
C ILE A 454 -12.66 13.38 14.68
N ASP A 455 -12.54 14.61 14.17
CA ASP A 455 -11.35 15.44 14.34
C ASP A 455 -11.06 15.73 15.83
N GLU A 456 -12.09 16.02 16.62
CA GLU A 456 -11.99 16.21 18.07
C GLU A 456 -11.53 14.93 18.78
N ALA A 457 -12.13 13.77 18.47
CA ALA A 457 -11.72 12.49 19.04
C ALA A 457 -10.28 12.11 18.64
N GLU A 458 -9.86 12.40 17.42
CA GLU A 458 -8.48 12.21 16.98
C GLU A 458 -7.50 13.09 17.76
N GLN A 459 -7.86 14.34 18.04
CA GLN A 459 -7.05 15.25 18.85
C GLN A 459 -6.95 14.78 20.30
N GLU A 460 -8.05 14.30 20.88
CA GLU A 460 -8.04 13.71 22.23
C GLU A 460 -7.15 12.47 22.32
N LEU A 461 -7.24 11.57 21.34
CA LEU A 461 -6.38 10.38 21.27
C LEU A 461 -4.91 10.75 21.10
N LYS A 462 -4.60 11.76 20.26
CA LYS A 462 -3.24 12.30 20.11
C LYS A 462 -2.73 12.86 21.45
N HIS A 463 -3.53 13.66 22.15
CA HIS A 463 -3.16 14.22 23.44
C HIS A 463 -2.97 13.14 24.53
N GLN A 464 -3.83 12.12 24.57
CA GLN A 464 -3.65 10.98 25.45
C GLN A 464 -2.37 10.19 25.12
N GLY A 465 -2.07 10.00 23.84
CA GLY A 465 -0.83 9.39 23.38
C GLY A 465 0.41 10.16 23.81
N GLU A 466 0.40 11.49 23.69
CA GLU A 466 1.47 12.37 24.16
C GLU A 466 1.64 12.31 25.68
N LYS A 467 0.54 12.30 26.44
CA LYS A 467 0.56 12.18 27.90
C LYS A 467 1.19 10.86 28.36
N LEU A 468 0.81 9.74 27.72
CA LEU A 468 1.42 8.43 28.00
C LEU A 468 2.90 8.40 27.60
N ARG A 469 3.27 9.00 26.46
CA ARG A 469 4.66 9.12 26.02
C ARG A 469 5.51 9.93 27.00
N MET A 470 4.98 11.02 27.53
CA MET A 470 5.65 11.84 28.55
C MET A 470 5.78 11.09 29.88
N SER A 471 4.75 10.36 30.31
CA SER A 471 4.82 9.51 31.51
C SER A 471 5.87 8.40 31.37
N LEU A 472 5.94 7.73 30.21
CA LEU A 472 6.98 6.75 29.93
C LEU A 472 8.39 7.37 29.93
N LYS A 473 8.54 8.59 29.41
CA LYS A 473 9.83 9.31 29.44
C LYS A 473 10.25 9.64 30.87
N GLN A 474 9.31 10.07 31.72
CA GLN A 474 9.57 10.35 33.14
C GLN A 474 9.93 9.08 33.92
N GLU A 475 9.23 7.97 33.68
CA GLU A 475 9.59 6.69 34.32
C GLU A 475 10.97 6.23 33.85
N ARG A 476 11.28 6.34 32.55
CA ARG A 476 12.63 6.03 32.03
C ARG A 476 13.72 6.89 32.69
N SER A 477 13.50 8.20 32.89
CA SER A 477 14.49 9.05 33.54
C SER A 477 14.67 8.67 35.01
N LYS A 478 13.59 8.39 35.75
CA LYS A 478 13.67 7.91 37.14
C LYS A 478 14.45 6.60 37.26
N TRP A 479 14.22 5.64 36.37
CA TRP A 479 14.98 4.38 36.36
C TRP A 479 16.44 4.58 35.99
N GLN A 480 16.73 5.53 35.10
CA GLN A 480 18.10 5.89 34.74
C GLN A 480 18.83 6.56 35.92
N GLU A 481 18.15 7.44 36.65
CA GLU A 481 18.65 8.06 37.89
C GLU A 481 18.88 6.99 38.97
N ALA A 482 17.92 6.13 39.24
CA ALA A 482 18.05 5.04 40.23
C ALA A 482 19.20 4.06 39.88
N LYS A 483 19.39 3.77 38.58
CA LYS A 483 20.53 2.98 38.10
C LYS A 483 21.85 3.72 38.37
N ALA A 484 21.92 5.00 38.07
CA ALA A 484 23.12 5.81 38.32
C ALA A 484 23.44 5.92 39.82
N GLU A 485 22.42 6.03 40.68
CA GLU A 485 22.56 6.01 42.13
C GLU A 485 23.12 4.67 42.62
N LEU A 486 22.59 3.54 42.14
CA LEU A 486 23.10 2.21 42.51
C LEU A 486 24.53 1.98 42.00
N GLU A 487 24.86 2.43 40.78
CA GLU A 487 26.23 2.41 40.26
C GLU A 487 27.16 3.27 41.11
N ASN A 488 26.70 4.42 41.60
CA ASN A 488 27.48 5.28 42.48
C ASN A 488 27.68 4.64 43.87
N GLU A 489 26.64 4.05 44.46
CA GLU A 489 26.75 3.32 45.73
C GLU A 489 27.73 2.16 45.65
N THR A 490 27.68 1.38 44.57
CA THR A 490 28.60 0.25 44.36
C THR A 490 30.04 0.73 44.15
N ARG A 491 30.25 1.83 43.42
CA ARG A 491 31.56 2.50 43.33
C ARG A 491 32.08 2.99 44.68
N CYS A 492 31.23 3.62 45.49
CA CYS A 492 31.60 4.06 46.84
C CYS A 492 32.02 2.87 47.73
N LYS A 493 31.23 1.78 47.74
CA LYS A 493 31.55 0.56 48.49
C LYS A 493 32.86 -0.08 48.00
N LEU A 494 33.11 -0.08 46.69
CA LEU A 494 34.36 -0.57 46.11
C LEU A 494 35.56 0.28 46.56
N ASN A 495 35.43 1.60 46.51
CA ASN A 495 36.47 2.52 47.00
C ASN A 495 36.75 2.33 48.50
N GLU A 496 35.73 2.10 49.32
CA GLU A 496 35.89 1.80 50.75
C GLU A 496 36.66 0.49 50.97
N LEU A 497 36.32 -0.57 50.23
CA LEU A 497 37.03 -1.85 50.30
C LEU A 497 38.49 -1.74 49.84
N GLU A 498 38.75 -0.98 48.78
CA GLU A 498 40.11 -0.69 48.31
C GLU A 498 40.92 0.07 49.37
N GLN A 499 40.32 1.06 50.03
CA GLN A 499 40.97 1.80 51.12
C GLN A 499 41.26 0.90 52.33
N LEU A 500 40.34 0.01 52.71
CA LEU A 500 40.55 -0.94 53.79
C LEU A 500 41.69 -1.92 53.46
N LEU A 501 41.74 -2.41 52.22
CA LEU A 501 42.79 -3.29 51.73
C LEU A 501 44.14 -2.57 51.66
N GLN A 502 44.16 -1.31 51.25
CA GLN A 502 45.38 -0.47 51.25
C GLN A 502 45.87 -0.20 52.68
N LYS A 503 44.97 0.09 53.63
CA LYS A 503 45.31 0.21 55.05
C LYS A 503 45.84 -1.10 55.63
N GLN A 504 45.28 -2.25 55.25
CA GLN A 504 45.80 -3.56 55.66
C GLN A 504 47.20 -3.80 55.08
N ARG A 505 47.43 -3.50 53.80
CA ARG A 505 48.76 -3.57 53.17
C ARG A 505 49.77 -2.67 53.89
N GLN A 506 49.39 -1.43 54.22
CA GLN A 506 50.25 -0.51 54.98
C GLN A 506 50.58 -1.03 56.38
N ARG A 507 49.59 -1.54 57.12
CA ARG A 507 49.81 -2.16 58.45
C ARG A 507 50.73 -3.38 58.35
N SER A 508 50.54 -4.23 57.33
CA SER A 508 51.39 -5.40 57.09
C SER A 508 52.81 -5.00 56.71
N LEU A 509 52.98 -3.93 55.92
CA LEU A 509 54.29 -3.40 55.56
C LEU A 509 54.99 -2.82 56.80
N GLN A 510 54.29 -2.04 57.62
CA GLN A 510 54.80 -1.53 58.89
C GLN A 510 55.23 -2.65 59.84
N LEU A 511 54.43 -3.72 59.98
CA LEU A 511 54.80 -4.89 60.77
C LEU A 511 56.03 -5.61 60.21
N LEU A 512 56.17 -5.69 58.88
CA LEU A 512 57.37 -6.24 58.24
C LEU A 512 58.58 -5.34 58.52
N ASP A 513 58.46 -4.03 58.40
CA ASP A 513 59.52 -3.07 58.69
C ASP A 513 59.95 -3.13 60.17
N GLU A 514 59.00 -3.24 61.10
CA GLU A 514 59.26 -3.44 62.54
C GLU A 514 60.01 -4.76 62.78
N LYS A 515 59.57 -5.85 62.15
CA LYS A 515 60.25 -7.15 62.25
C LYS A 515 61.63 -7.12 61.62
N GLU A 516 61.83 -6.37 60.54
CA GLU A 516 63.13 -6.19 59.92
C GLU A 516 64.05 -5.33 60.80
N GLN A 517 63.53 -4.32 61.49
CA GLN A 517 64.26 -3.54 62.50
C GLN A 517 64.61 -4.41 63.72
N GLU A 518 63.70 -5.26 64.21
CA GLU A 518 63.99 -6.26 65.23
C GLU A 518 65.10 -7.22 64.77
N ILE A 519 65.04 -7.73 63.54
CA ILE A 519 66.09 -8.58 62.97
C ILE A 519 67.41 -7.80 62.89
N LYS A 520 67.40 -6.53 62.46
CA LYS A 520 68.60 -5.68 62.41
C LYS A 520 69.18 -5.46 63.79
N THR A 521 68.37 -5.16 64.81
CA THR A 521 68.82 -4.99 66.20
C THR A 521 69.30 -6.29 66.83
N LEU A 522 68.68 -7.43 66.52
CA LEU A 522 69.18 -8.75 66.90
C LEU A 522 70.50 -9.08 66.21
N LYS A 523 70.66 -8.73 64.92
CA LYS A 523 71.93 -8.89 64.20
C LYS A 523 73.03 -7.99 64.75
N THR A 524 72.74 -6.71 65.00
CA THR A 524 73.73 -5.79 65.58
C THR A 524 74.08 -6.16 67.02
N SER A 525 73.11 -6.58 67.83
CA SER A 525 73.41 -7.12 69.17
C SER A 525 74.21 -8.42 69.09
N PHE A 526 73.90 -9.32 68.17
CA PHE A 526 74.69 -10.53 67.92
C PHE A 526 76.12 -10.20 67.45
N GLU A 527 76.30 -9.20 66.58
CA GLU A 527 77.60 -8.68 66.19
C GLU A 527 78.35 -8.06 67.37
N VAL A 528 77.70 -7.26 68.22
CA VAL A 528 78.30 -6.68 69.44
C VAL A 528 78.70 -7.77 70.43
N PHE A 529 77.88 -8.82 70.61
CA PHE A 529 78.23 -9.99 71.42
C PHE A 529 79.38 -10.81 70.82
N HIS A 530 79.48 -10.89 69.49
CA HIS A 530 80.62 -11.53 68.82
C HIS A 530 81.89 -10.67 68.84
N HIS A 531 81.79 -9.33 68.85
CA HIS A 531 82.93 -8.42 68.99
C HIS A 531 83.45 -8.30 70.43
N GLN A 532 82.69 -8.76 71.44
CA GLN A 532 83.13 -8.82 72.84
C GLN A 532 83.81 -10.16 73.20
N GLY A 533 83.90 -11.10 72.25
CA GLY A 533 84.41 -12.46 72.46
C GLY A 533 85.70 -12.84 71.74
N VAL A 534 86.30 -12.01 70.89
CA VAL A 534 87.61 -12.30 70.26
C VAL A 534 88.45 -11.04 70.11
N GLY A 535 89.56 -10.98 70.84
CA GLY A 535 90.59 -9.96 70.68
C GLY A 535 91.50 -10.20 69.49
N VAL A 536 92.15 -9.11 69.05
CA VAL A 536 93.49 -9.01 68.45
C VAL A 536 93.83 -10.00 67.30
N GLY A 537 93.88 -9.48 66.08
CA GLY A 537 94.53 -10.15 64.95
C GLY A 537 94.43 -9.36 63.65
N ALA A 538 95.49 -8.63 63.33
CA ALA A 538 95.68 -7.82 62.13
C ALA A 538 95.63 -8.61 60.81
N GLY A 539 95.27 -7.93 59.71
CA GLY A 539 95.50 -8.42 58.34
C GLY A 539 94.56 -7.82 57.29
N ASP A 540 95.09 -6.84 56.58
CA ASP A 540 94.53 -6.01 55.49
C ASP A 540 94.27 -6.81 54.17
N PRO A 541 94.00 -6.19 53.00
CA PRO A 541 92.70 -6.08 52.35
C PRO A 541 92.64 -6.77 50.97
N THR A 542 91.46 -6.83 50.33
CA THR A 542 91.28 -6.59 48.87
C THR A 542 89.81 -6.62 48.48
N THR A 543 89.23 -5.43 48.30
CA THR A 543 88.25 -5.10 47.25
C THR A 543 88.98 -5.11 45.88
N PRO A 544 88.32 -5.29 44.70
CA PRO A 544 87.24 -4.44 44.16
C PRO A 544 86.09 -5.23 43.45
N SER A 545 84.82 -4.82 43.52
CA SER A 545 84.12 -3.75 42.76
C SER A 545 83.53 -4.20 41.42
N VAL A 546 82.40 -3.55 41.09
CA VAL A 546 81.76 -3.33 39.79
C VAL A 546 80.68 -4.36 39.40
N SER A 547 79.47 -4.02 38.95
CA SER A 547 78.52 -2.89 39.10
C SER A 547 77.49 -3.03 37.95
N LEU A 548 76.27 -2.52 38.20
CA LEU A 548 75.30 -1.95 37.24
C LEU A 548 74.44 -2.91 36.37
N GLU A 549 73.15 -3.02 36.73
CA GLU A 549 71.93 -2.51 36.01
C GLU A 549 72.04 -2.11 34.52
N PRO A 550 70.93 -1.86 33.76
CA PRO A 550 69.50 -2.25 33.86
C PRO A 550 68.94 -2.75 32.48
N GLY A 551 67.64 -3.11 32.39
CA GLY A 551 66.87 -2.89 31.15
C GLY A 551 65.94 -4.01 30.63
N VAL A 552 64.64 -3.79 30.85
CA VAL A 552 63.46 -4.03 29.98
C VAL A 552 63.61 -4.94 28.75
N GLU A 553 62.78 -5.99 28.65
CA GLU A 553 61.75 -6.20 27.60
C GLU A 553 61.31 -7.68 27.50
N THR A 554 59.99 -7.87 27.70
CA THR A 554 59.05 -8.60 26.83
C THR A 554 59.29 -10.09 26.44
N VAL A 555 58.15 -10.80 26.39
CA VAL A 555 57.87 -12.12 25.78
C VAL A 555 57.88 -13.32 26.73
N PHE A 556 56.75 -13.50 27.45
CA PHE A 556 56.34 -14.80 27.99
C PHE A 556 55.60 -15.57 26.89
N ASN A 557 56.22 -16.65 26.43
CA ASN A 557 55.71 -17.57 25.42
C ASN A 557 54.92 -18.68 26.13
N TYR A 558 53.60 -18.77 25.90
CA TYR A 558 52.76 -19.87 26.40
C TYR A 558 52.70 -20.95 25.31
N SER A 559 53.34 -22.10 25.54
CA SER A 559 53.14 -23.29 24.71
C SER A 559 52.52 -24.39 25.55
N SER A 560 51.27 -24.69 25.21
CA SER A 560 50.56 -25.92 25.53
C SER A 560 51.23 -27.09 24.83
N ASP A 561 51.57 -28.15 25.56
CA ASP A 561 51.31 -29.55 25.19
C ASP A 561 52.10 -30.50 26.10
N ALA A 562 51.39 -31.41 26.76
CA ALA A 562 51.92 -32.71 27.14
C ALA A 562 50.76 -33.65 27.52
N ASP A 563 50.35 -34.43 26.52
CA ASP A 563 49.60 -35.67 26.66
C ASP A 563 50.53 -36.80 27.14
N SER A 564 49.97 -37.70 27.94
CA SER A 564 50.36 -39.09 28.25
C SER A 564 51.78 -39.41 28.75
N VAL A 565 51.84 -40.15 29.88
CA VAL A 565 52.45 -41.51 29.97
C VAL A 565 52.28 -42.05 31.40
N GLU A 566 51.72 -43.26 31.46
CA GLU A 566 51.63 -44.12 32.65
C GLU A 566 53.00 -44.43 33.24
N GLY A 567 53.10 -44.40 34.58
CA GLY A 567 54.27 -44.83 35.32
C GLY A 567 53.88 -45.44 36.65
N GLU A 568 53.73 -46.77 36.66
CA GLU A 568 53.54 -47.58 37.86
C GLU A 568 54.66 -47.30 38.90
N ARG A 569 54.29 -46.83 40.08
CA ARG A 569 55.12 -46.96 41.29
C ARG A 569 54.29 -47.50 42.44
N LYS A 570 54.56 -48.76 42.78
CA LYS A 570 54.21 -49.42 44.05
C LYS A 570 54.52 -48.52 45.24
N VAL A 571 53.48 -48.03 45.92
CA VAL A 571 53.61 -47.44 47.26
C VAL A 571 53.08 -48.44 48.28
N LYS A 572 53.99 -48.81 49.19
CA LYS A 572 53.76 -49.68 50.34
C LYS A 572 52.57 -49.18 51.17
N SER A 573 51.80 -50.14 51.66
CA SER A 573 50.61 -50.02 52.50
C SER A 573 50.87 -49.19 53.76
N LYS A 574 50.80 -47.87 53.64
CA LYS A 574 50.54 -46.98 54.76
C LYS A 574 49.02 -46.84 54.83
N LYS A 575 48.45 -47.08 56.00
CA LYS A 575 47.03 -46.85 56.30
C LYS A 575 46.68 -45.41 55.92
N LEU A 576 46.26 -45.19 54.68
CA LEU A 576 45.67 -43.95 54.24
C LEU A 576 44.26 -43.95 54.81
N SER A 577 44.10 -43.04 55.78
CA SER A 577 42.87 -42.31 56.05
C SER A 577 41.75 -42.62 55.04
N LEU A 578 40.66 -43.23 55.51
CA LEU A 578 39.42 -43.42 54.76
C LEU A 578 38.88 -42.12 54.12
N SER A 579 39.39 -40.96 54.55
CA SER A 579 39.04 -39.64 53.98
C SER A 579 39.59 -39.44 52.56
N ASP A 580 40.78 -39.96 52.23
CA ASP A 580 41.45 -39.67 50.95
C ASP A 580 40.89 -40.53 49.80
N ASN A 581 40.54 -41.79 50.09
CA ASN A 581 39.85 -42.66 49.13
C ASN A 581 38.39 -42.24 48.91
N CYS A 582 37.75 -41.63 49.91
CA CYS A 582 36.39 -41.07 49.78
C CYS A 582 36.39 -39.84 48.86
N HIS A 583 37.40 -38.97 48.93
CA HIS A 583 37.55 -37.83 48.02
C HIS A 583 37.78 -38.27 46.58
N MET A 584 38.61 -39.30 46.36
CA MET A 584 38.86 -39.82 45.01
C MET A 584 37.62 -40.48 44.40
N LEU A 585 36.83 -41.20 45.22
CA LEU A 585 35.55 -41.79 44.79
C LEU A 585 34.48 -40.71 44.53
N HIS A 586 34.42 -39.67 45.36
CA HIS A 586 33.52 -38.53 45.15
C HIS A 586 33.88 -37.78 43.87
N TYR A 587 35.16 -37.55 43.60
CA TYR A 587 35.64 -36.94 42.37
C TYR A 587 35.32 -37.79 41.14
N ALA A 588 35.53 -39.11 41.21
CA ALA A 588 35.16 -40.03 40.12
C ALA A 588 33.64 -40.06 39.87
N ASN A 589 32.82 -39.99 40.93
CA ASN A 589 31.37 -39.92 40.84
C ASN A 589 30.90 -38.56 40.27
N GLU A 590 31.54 -37.46 40.66
CA GLU A 590 31.32 -36.13 40.08
C GLU A 590 31.70 -36.09 38.61
N LEU A 591 32.80 -36.72 38.20
CA LEU A 591 33.15 -36.88 36.78
C LEU A 591 32.08 -37.68 36.03
N ALA A 592 31.64 -38.82 36.58
CA ALA A 592 30.61 -39.64 35.94
C ALA A 592 29.28 -38.89 35.80
N ARG A 593 28.90 -38.06 36.78
CA ARG A 593 27.73 -37.18 36.69
C ARG A 593 27.89 -36.14 35.58
N LYS A 594 29.05 -35.49 35.51
CA LYS A 594 29.37 -34.54 34.43
C LYS A 594 29.36 -35.22 33.06
N ASP A 595 29.88 -36.43 32.94
CA ASP A 595 29.87 -37.18 31.67
C ASP A 595 28.45 -37.58 31.25
N ILE A 596 27.59 -37.96 32.20
CA ILE A 596 26.18 -38.23 31.95
C ILE A 596 25.45 -36.95 31.53
N GLU A 597 25.71 -35.83 32.20
CA GLU A 597 25.14 -34.52 31.87
C GLU A 597 25.62 -34.03 30.50
N ILE A 598 26.92 -34.12 30.20
CA ILE A 598 27.46 -33.82 28.87
C ILE A 598 26.82 -34.72 27.82
N SER A 599 26.63 -36.01 28.11
CA SER A 599 25.97 -36.94 27.20
C SER A 599 24.49 -36.63 27.01
N SER A 600 23.77 -36.21 28.05
CA SER A 600 22.37 -35.82 27.97
C SER A 600 22.20 -34.50 27.19
N LEU A 601 23.08 -33.52 27.44
CA LEU A 601 23.14 -32.26 26.71
C LEU A 601 23.50 -32.47 25.23
N ARG A 602 24.44 -33.38 24.92
CA ARG A 602 24.75 -33.76 23.54
C ARG A 602 23.54 -34.41 22.86
N LYS A 603 22.83 -35.32 23.52
CA LYS A 603 21.59 -35.94 22.98
C LYS A 603 20.49 -34.90 22.75
N ALA A 604 20.29 -33.99 23.70
CA ALA A 604 19.32 -32.90 23.58
C ALA A 604 19.69 -31.97 22.42
N LYS A 605 20.97 -31.60 22.28
CA LYS A 605 21.50 -30.84 21.15
C LYS A 605 21.22 -31.55 19.82
N TYR A 606 21.57 -32.83 19.70
CA TYR A 606 21.32 -33.60 18.46
C TYR A 606 19.83 -33.69 18.14
N SER A 607 18.97 -33.86 19.15
CA SER A 607 17.51 -33.86 18.97
C SER A 607 17.01 -32.53 18.40
N ILE A 608 17.45 -31.41 18.99
CA ILE A 608 17.07 -30.06 18.54
C ILE A 608 17.65 -29.74 17.16
N GLU A 609 18.88 -30.14 16.88
CA GLU A 609 19.47 -30.00 15.54
C GLU A 609 18.73 -30.82 14.49
N SER A 610 18.26 -32.02 14.85
CA SER A 610 17.45 -32.85 13.96
C SER A 610 16.06 -32.24 13.70
N THR A 611 15.41 -31.68 14.73
CA THR A 611 14.12 -30.99 14.53
C THR A 611 14.31 -29.71 13.71
N LEU A 612 15.41 -28.99 13.90
CA LEU A 612 15.76 -27.82 13.09
C LEU A 612 15.99 -28.20 11.62
N ARG A 613 16.76 -29.27 11.34
CA ARG A 613 16.97 -29.75 9.96
C ARG A 613 15.65 -30.15 9.31
N LYS A 614 14.77 -30.84 10.04
CA LYS A 614 13.44 -31.20 9.55
C LYS A 614 12.58 -29.96 9.26
N ALA A 615 12.54 -28.99 10.17
CA ALA A 615 11.81 -27.74 9.98
C ALA A 615 12.34 -26.92 8.79
N ILE A 616 13.66 -26.92 8.56
CA ILE A 616 14.27 -26.29 7.38
C ILE A 616 13.83 -27.03 6.12
N GLN A 617 13.86 -28.36 6.11
CA GLN A 617 13.41 -29.16 4.97
C GLN A 617 11.93 -28.90 4.66
N ASP A 618 11.05 -28.95 5.66
CA ASP A 618 9.61 -28.69 5.52
C ASP A 618 9.34 -27.25 5.01
N LYS A 619 10.15 -26.28 5.45
CA LYS A 619 10.07 -24.91 4.96
C LYS A 619 10.49 -24.81 3.49
N VAL A 620 11.59 -25.49 3.10
CA VAL A 620 12.06 -25.49 1.70
C VAL A 620 11.05 -26.15 0.78
N THR A 621 10.46 -27.29 1.18
CA THR A 621 9.42 -27.96 0.38
C THR A 621 8.17 -27.09 0.26
N SER A 622 7.71 -26.48 1.36
CA SER A 622 6.59 -25.55 1.31
C SER A 622 6.88 -24.34 0.43
N GLN A 623 8.10 -23.79 0.48
CA GLN A 623 8.52 -22.73 -0.43
C GLN A 623 8.50 -23.19 -1.88
N GLN A 624 9.04 -24.36 -2.21
CA GLN A 624 9.01 -24.93 -3.55
C GLN A 624 7.56 -25.02 -4.08
N GLU A 625 6.64 -25.58 -3.30
CA GLU A 625 5.22 -25.68 -3.67
C GLU A 625 4.57 -24.31 -3.90
N MET A 626 4.97 -23.30 -3.12
CA MET A 626 4.46 -21.94 -3.32
C MET A 626 5.04 -21.28 -4.57
N HIS A 627 6.31 -21.54 -4.91
CA HIS A 627 6.89 -21.07 -6.17
C HIS A 627 6.23 -21.73 -7.37
N GLU A 628 5.98 -23.05 -7.34
CA GLU A 628 5.26 -23.76 -8.40
C GLU A 628 3.83 -23.22 -8.59
N LYS A 629 3.13 -22.89 -7.49
CA LYS A 629 1.81 -22.24 -7.56
C LYS A 629 1.89 -20.84 -8.16
N ILE A 630 2.91 -20.06 -7.80
CA ILE A 630 3.12 -18.72 -8.37
C ILE A 630 3.38 -18.84 -9.87
N GLU A 631 4.27 -19.73 -10.31
CA GLU A 631 4.55 -19.96 -11.72
C GLU A 631 3.27 -20.38 -12.48
N CYS A 632 2.47 -21.30 -11.93
CA CYS A 632 1.19 -21.68 -12.53
C CYS A 632 0.19 -20.52 -12.63
N LEU A 633 0.15 -19.66 -11.62
CA LEU A 633 -0.73 -18.48 -11.62
C LEU A 633 -0.23 -17.40 -12.58
N GLU A 634 1.07 -17.19 -12.67
CA GLU A 634 1.70 -16.29 -13.64
C GLU A 634 1.41 -16.76 -15.07
N GLU A 635 1.55 -18.06 -15.36
CA GLU A 635 1.16 -18.63 -16.67
C GLU A 635 -0.32 -18.42 -16.99
N GLN A 636 -1.20 -18.52 -15.98
CA GLN A 636 -2.63 -18.28 -16.15
C GLN A 636 -2.94 -16.81 -16.41
N VAL A 637 -2.26 -15.90 -15.70
CA VAL A 637 -2.39 -14.45 -15.92
C VAL A 637 -1.90 -14.10 -17.31
N ASP A 638 -0.71 -14.55 -17.71
CA ASP A 638 -0.17 -14.40 -19.05
C ASP A 638 -1.14 -14.90 -20.13
N ARG A 639 -1.75 -16.07 -19.90
CA ARG A 639 -2.77 -16.62 -20.81
C ARG A 639 -3.99 -15.69 -20.89
N LEU A 640 -4.49 -15.20 -19.77
CA LEU A 640 -5.65 -14.30 -19.72
C LEU A 640 -5.35 -12.93 -20.35
N GLU A 641 -4.14 -12.40 -20.18
CA GLU A 641 -3.67 -11.18 -20.83
C GLU A 641 -3.62 -11.35 -22.35
N ARG A 642 -3.12 -12.49 -22.83
CA ARG A 642 -3.18 -12.84 -24.27
C ARG A 642 -4.63 -12.96 -24.77
N CYS A 643 -5.57 -13.41 -23.93
CA CYS A 643 -6.99 -13.51 -24.28
C CYS A 643 -7.76 -12.18 -24.19
N GLN A 644 -7.14 -11.09 -23.75
CA GLN A 644 -7.82 -9.81 -23.53
C GLN A 644 -8.26 -9.12 -24.83
N THR A 645 -7.54 -9.35 -25.93
CA THR A 645 -7.91 -8.85 -27.26
C THR A 645 -8.69 -9.91 -28.03
N ARG A 646 -9.65 -9.48 -28.88
CA ARG A 646 -10.42 -10.40 -29.73
C ARG A 646 -9.52 -11.23 -30.65
N GLU A 647 -8.43 -10.62 -31.12
CA GLU A 647 -7.41 -11.28 -31.96
C GLU A 647 -6.57 -12.28 -31.13
N GLY A 648 -6.22 -11.95 -29.89
CA GLY A 648 -5.49 -12.86 -29.00
C GLY A 648 -6.32 -14.06 -28.52
N ALA A 649 -7.62 -13.87 -28.26
CA ALA A 649 -8.54 -14.98 -27.98
C ALA A 649 -8.70 -15.94 -29.18
N ASN A 650 -8.77 -15.39 -30.39
CA ASN A 650 -8.78 -16.19 -31.63
C ASN A 650 -7.46 -16.96 -31.83
N LEU A 651 -6.31 -16.37 -31.48
CA LEU A 651 -5.00 -17.01 -31.56
C LEU A 651 -4.82 -18.13 -30.51
N GLU A 652 -5.29 -17.97 -29.28
CA GLU A 652 -5.25 -19.02 -28.25
C GLU A 652 -6.22 -20.18 -28.59
N TYR A 653 -7.40 -19.89 -29.15
CA TYR A 653 -8.27 -20.91 -29.72
C TYR A 653 -7.57 -21.66 -30.87
N LEU A 654 -6.96 -20.93 -31.81
CA LEU A 654 -6.20 -21.52 -32.91
C LEU A 654 -5.05 -22.40 -32.42
N LYS A 655 -4.30 -21.96 -31.41
CA LYS A 655 -3.25 -22.74 -30.75
C LYS A 655 -3.80 -24.06 -30.19
N ASN A 656 -4.93 -24.01 -29.48
CA ASN A 656 -5.56 -25.23 -28.93
C ASN A 656 -6.05 -26.18 -30.02
N VAL A 657 -6.62 -25.64 -31.11
CA VAL A 657 -7.06 -26.45 -32.26
C VAL A 657 -5.86 -27.06 -32.99
N ILE A 658 -4.75 -26.33 -33.16
CA ILE A 658 -3.51 -26.84 -33.77
C ILE A 658 -2.87 -27.92 -32.89
N ILE A 659 -2.76 -27.70 -31.58
CA ILE A 659 -2.25 -28.72 -30.64
C ILE A 659 -3.12 -29.96 -30.70
N SER A 660 -4.45 -29.80 -30.66
CA SER A 660 -5.38 -30.91 -30.76
C SER A 660 -5.27 -31.64 -32.11
N TYR A 661 -5.03 -30.90 -33.21
CA TYR A 661 -4.80 -31.46 -34.54
C TYR A 661 -3.52 -32.31 -34.62
N ILE A 662 -2.46 -31.91 -33.91
CA ILE A 662 -1.20 -32.66 -33.83
C ILE A 662 -1.35 -33.92 -32.97
N VAL A 663 -2.05 -33.82 -31.84
CA VAL A 663 -2.20 -34.91 -30.86
C VAL A 663 -3.21 -35.97 -31.32
N THR A 664 -4.29 -35.54 -31.98
CA THR A 664 -5.35 -36.45 -32.46
C THR A 664 -4.81 -37.34 -33.56
N LYS A 665 -5.07 -38.66 -33.46
CA LYS A 665 -4.64 -39.64 -34.46
C LYS A 665 -5.71 -39.94 -35.52
N ASP A 666 -6.96 -39.58 -35.22
CA ASP A 666 -8.12 -39.81 -36.08
C ASP A 666 -8.18 -38.82 -37.26
N LEU A 667 -8.54 -39.31 -38.44
CA LEU A 667 -8.60 -38.52 -39.67
C LEU A 667 -9.82 -37.60 -39.71
N ASP A 668 -10.96 -38.05 -39.15
CA ASP A 668 -12.18 -37.25 -39.10
C ASP A 668 -12.06 -36.11 -38.08
N GLY A 669 -11.49 -36.40 -36.90
CA GLY A 669 -11.09 -35.37 -35.93
C GLY A 669 -10.10 -34.36 -36.51
N LYS A 670 -9.09 -34.80 -37.27
CA LYS A 670 -8.16 -33.91 -37.98
C LYS A 670 -8.86 -33.02 -39.01
N ARG A 671 -9.79 -33.58 -39.79
CA ARG A 671 -10.56 -32.81 -40.79
C ARG A 671 -11.45 -31.77 -40.12
N HIS A 672 -12.08 -32.10 -38.99
CA HIS A 672 -12.89 -31.16 -38.23
C HIS A 672 -12.06 -30.00 -37.66
N MET A 673 -10.91 -30.30 -37.06
CA MET A 673 -10.01 -29.27 -36.53
C MET A 673 -9.37 -28.42 -37.63
N LEU A 674 -9.08 -29.01 -38.78
CA LEU A 674 -8.58 -28.27 -39.94
C LEU A 674 -9.63 -27.29 -40.48
N ASN A 675 -10.91 -27.67 -40.49
CA ASN A 675 -11.98 -26.75 -40.86
C ASN A 675 -12.08 -25.57 -39.87
N ALA A 676 -11.87 -25.81 -38.57
CA ALA A 676 -11.81 -24.75 -37.57
C ALA A 676 -10.57 -23.84 -37.76
N ILE A 677 -9.39 -24.39 -38.07
CA ILE A 677 -8.17 -23.63 -38.42
C ILE A 677 -8.43 -22.75 -39.66
N SER A 678 -9.05 -23.33 -40.70
CA SER A 678 -9.40 -22.64 -41.94
C SER A 678 -10.37 -21.48 -41.72
N ALA A 679 -11.32 -21.62 -40.77
CA ALA A 679 -12.27 -20.57 -40.44
C ALA A 679 -11.61 -19.40 -39.70
N VAL A 680 -10.64 -19.66 -38.82
CA VAL A 680 -9.93 -18.63 -38.06
C VAL A 680 -8.89 -17.90 -38.93
N LEU A 681 -8.19 -18.62 -39.82
CA LEU A 681 -7.17 -18.05 -40.72
C LEU A 681 -7.73 -17.58 -42.08
N GLN A 682 -9.03 -17.74 -42.33
CA GLN A 682 -9.71 -17.31 -43.55
C GLN A 682 -9.06 -17.83 -44.86
N PHE A 683 -8.81 -19.14 -44.92
CA PHE A 683 -8.23 -19.73 -46.14
C PHE A 683 -9.12 -19.52 -47.37
N THR A 684 -8.48 -19.31 -48.51
CA THR A 684 -9.15 -19.20 -49.80
C THR A 684 -9.73 -20.56 -50.21
N PRO A 685 -10.80 -20.58 -51.02
CA PRO A 685 -11.43 -21.84 -51.47
C PRO A 685 -10.45 -22.74 -52.25
N SER A 686 -9.47 -22.17 -52.94
CA SER A 686 -8.37 -22.89 -53.60
C SER A 686 -7.44 -23.60 -52.61
N GLU A 687 -7.07 -22.95 -51.51
CA GLU A 687 -6.22 -23.54 -50.46
C GLU A 687 -6.97 -24.65 -49.72
N MET A 688 -8.27 -24.44 -49.43
CA MET A 688 -9.10 -25.46 -48.80
C MET A 688 -9.23 -26.72 -49.67
N GLN A 689 -9.38 -26.58 -50.99
CA GLN A 689 -9.40 -27.71 -51.93
C GLN A 689 -8.06 -28.45 -51.99
N ALA A 690 -6.93 -27.72 -52.00
CA ALA A 690 -5.60 -28.31 -51.98
C ALA A 690 -5.37 -29.14 -50.71
N ILE A 691 -5.82 -28.64 -49.55
CA ILE A 691 -5.68 -29.37 -48.28
C ILE A 691 -6.61 -30.58 -48.25
N GLN A 692 -7.87 -30.47 -48.70
CA GLN A 692 -8.80 -31.61 -48.75
C GLN A 692 -8.30 -32.74 -49.67
N ALA A 693 -7.61 -32.40 -50.76
CA ALA A 693 -6.99 -33.38 -51.65
C ALA A 693 -5.87 -34.21 -50.98
N THR A 694 -5.19 -33.66 -49.96
CA THR A 694 -4.16 -34.41 -49.21
C THR A 694 -4.76 -35.46 -48.27
N PHE A 695 -5.98 -35.23 -47.76
CA PHE A 695 -6.71 -36.20 -46.94
C PHE A 695 -7.41 -37.30 -47.76
N GLN A 696 -7.70 -37.04 -49.04
CA GLN A 696 -8.28 -38.04 -49.95
C GLN A 696 -7.23 -38.96 -50.61
N LYS A 697 -5.94 -38.62 -50.52
CA LYS A 697 -4.84 -39.35 -51.17
C LYS A 697 -4.21 -40.47 -50.32
N LYS A 698 -4.90 -40.94 -49.28
CA LYS A 698 -4.44 -42.06 -48.44
C LYS A 698 -5.46 -43.18 -48.36
#